data_AF-A0A7J7FQF8-F1
#
_entry.id   AF-A0A7J7FQF8-F1
#
_cell.length_a   1.000
_cell.length_b   1.000
_cell.length_c   1.000
_cell.angle_alpha   90.00
_cell.angle_beta   90.00
_cell.angle_gamma   90.00
#
_symmetry.space_group_name_H-M   'P 1'
#
loop_
_entity.id
_entity.type
_entity.pdbx_description
1 polymer ?
#
loop_
_entity_poly.entity_id
_entity_poly.type
_entity_poly.pdbx_seq_one_letter_code
_entity_poly.pdbx_strand_id
1 'polypeptide(L)'
;MAEPEYMKYKDPKQPINIRIRDLMNRMTLPEKIGQMMQLERVNATPEIMRDYSIGSLLSGGGSIPRPQATAEDWINMVNADPNLVRRIGAATALEVRATGIPYVFAPCIAVCRDPRWGRCYESYSEDHDIVQEMTELVVGLQGEIPPNGRKGVPYVGGKDKVVACAKHFVGDGGTTKGIDENNTVTDWHGLLSIHMPAYYNSIIKGVSTIMVSYSSWNGVKMHANHDLVTGFLKNTLKFRGFVISDYEAIDKITTPPLANYTYSLQMGIQAGIDMIMGIYSHTDFLDIVTSLVNKSIIPISRIDDAVMRILRVKFIMGLFENPLADLSMIDHLGSQAHRDLAREAVRKSLVLLKNGNNSDSPLLPLPKNAESILVAGSHANNLGNQCGGWTITWQGLTGNNLTAGTTILSAISATVSPSTKIVYNENPDDEFVKSSNFSVAIVVVGEPPYAEFNGDNLNLTIPEPGPNPRWGRCYESYSEDHKIIQAMSEMVIGLQGENPNRKGVPYVGGKDKVLACAKHFVGDGGTVKGIDENNTVTDWHTLLSIHMPAYYNSIINGVGTIMVSYSSWNGVKMHANRDLVTEFLKDTLKFRGFVISHYQAIDKITTPVLANYTYSVEKGILIMAISNYTDFIDIVTSLVEKNIVPMSRIDDAVKRILRVKFVMGLFENPLADFSLARRDLAREAVRKSLVLLKNGNNGESPLIPLPRNAESILVAGSHANNLGLQCGGWTITWQGMSGNKLTTVRATGIPYGRCYESYSEDHNIVQEMTELVVGLQGEIPPNGRKGVPYAGGKDKVVACAKHFVGDGGTTKGIDENNTATDWHVLLSIHMPAYYNSIIKGVSTIMVSYSSWNGVKMHANHDLATGFLKNTLKFRGFVISDYEAIDRITTPPLANYTYSLQIGIQAGIDMIMGIYSHTDFLDIMTSLVNKSIIPMSRIDDAVMRILRVKFIMGLFENPLADLSMIDHLGSQAHRDLAREAVRKSLVLLKNGNNSDSPLLPLPKDAESILVAGSHANNLGNQCGGWTITWQGLTGNNLTAGTTILSAISATVSPSTEIVYNENPDAEFVKSSNFSFAIVVVGEPPYAEFNGDNLNLTIPEPGPSIINNVCGSVKCVVVLISGRPLVIEPYLPSIDALIAAWLPGTEGQGVADVLFGDYGFTGKLSRTWFKTVDQLPMNVGDPHSEPLFPFGFGLTTKQVEDR
;
A
#
# COMPACT_ATOMS: atom_id res chain seq x y z
N MET A 1 47.38 -16.44 5.20
CA MET A 1 46.14 -15.62 5.26
C MET A 1 46.58 -14.18 5.24
N ALA A 2 46.11 -13.38 4.28
CA ALA A 2 46.34 -11.94 4.30
C ALA A 2 45.55 -11.33 5.45
N GLU A 3 46.11 -10.34 6.15
CA GLU A 3 45.39 -9.57 7.17
C GLU A 3 44.08 -9.00 6.58
N PRO A 4 43.00 -8.91 7.38
CA PRO A 4 41.78 -8.25 6.93
C PRO A 4 42.09 -6.82 6.50
N GLU A 5 41.74 -6.50 5.25
CA GLU A 5 42.03 -5.20 4.66
C GLU A 5 41.37 -4.08 5.48
N TYR A 6 42.18 -3.15 6.00
CA TYR A 6 41.69 -2.01 6.77
C TYR A 6 40.80 -1.11 5.91
N MET A 7 39.49 -1.10 6.20
CA MET A 7 38.47 -0.34 5.49
C MET A 7 38.41 1.11 6.00
N LYS A 8 39.18 2.01 5.38
CA LYS A 8 39.27 3.42 5.78
C LYS A 8 37.89 4.09 5.83
N TYR A 9 36.97 3.73 4.94
CA TYR A 9 35.63 4.32 4.92
C TYR A 9 34.80 4.02 6.18
N LYS A 10 35.10 2.94 6.92
CA LYS A 10 34.43 2.61 8.19
C LYS A 10 35.07 3.26 9.40
N ASP A 11 36.26 3.84 9.27
CA ASP A 11 36.95 4.50 10.38
C ASP A 11 36.50 5.97 10.50
N PRO A 12 35.73 6.34 11.52
CA PRO A 12 35.26 7.72 11.69
C PRO A 12 36.38 8.72 12.00
N LYS A 13 37.59 8.24 12.36
CA LYS A 13 38.77 9.10 12.58
C LYS A 13 39.42 9.55 11.27
N GLN A 14 39.11 8.89 10.15
CA GLN A 14 39.63 9.28 8.85
C GLN A 14 38.88 10.50 8.28
N PRO A 15 39.57 11.43 7.60
CA PRO A 15 38.92 12.54 6.92
C PRO A 15 37.84 12.05 5.94
N ILE A 16 36.67 12.72 5.92
CA ILE A 16 35.52 12.35 5.08
C ILE A 16 35.90 12.11 3.62
N ASN A 17 36.73 12.98 3.02
CA ASN A 17 37.16 12.81 1.63
C ASN A 17 38.05 11.57 1.40
N ILE A 18 38.73 11.06 2.41
CA ILE A 18 39.46 9.78 2.35
C ILE A 18 38.46 8.62 2.43
N ARG A 19 37.49 8.72 3.35
CA ARG A 19 36.42 7.72 3.52
C ARG A 19 35.59 7.53 2.24
N ILE A 20 35.16 8.63 1.62
CA ILE A 20 34.40 8.62 0.36
C ILE A 20 35.22 7.95 -0.75
N ARG A 21 36.49 8.34 -0.92
CA ARG A 21 37.35 7.78 -1.98
C ARG A 21 37.60 6.28 -1.78
N ASP A 22 37.84 5.85 -0.55
CA ASP A 22 38.01 4.43 -0.23
C ASP A 22 36.74 3.63 -0.53
N LEU A 23 35.55 4.14 -0.17
CA LEU A 23 34.28 3.49 -0.49
C LEU A 23 34.00 3.46 -2.00
N MET A 24 34.16 4.59 -2.70
CA MET A 24 33.90 4.67 -4.14
C MET A 24 34.82 3.76 -4.96
N ASN A 25 36.06 3.53 -4.51
CA ASN A 25 37.00 2.61 -5.17
C ASN A 25 36.60 1.13 -4.99
N ARG A 26 35.73 0.83 -4.02
CA ARG A 26 35.22 -0.52 -3.74
C ARG A 26 33.88 -0.80 -4.40
N MET A 27 33.14 0.25 -4.78
CA MET A 27 31.82 0.13 -5.41
C MET A 27 31.91 -0.28 -6.88
N THR A 28 31.08 -1.24 -7.25
CA THR A 28 30.74 -1.59 -8.63
C THR A 28 29.93 -0.49 -9.32
N LEU A 29 29.81 -0.56 -10.65
CA LEU A 29 28.98 0.37 -11.40
C LEU A 29 27.50 0.34 -10.97
N PRO A 30 26.84 -0.83 -10.80
CA PRO A 30 25.48 -0.89 -10.27
C PRO A 30 25.33 -0.28 -8.88
N GLU A 31 26.28 -0.48 -7.96
CA GLU A 31 26.23 0.15 -6.63
C GLU A 31 26.36 1.68 -6.72
N LYS A 32 27.20 2.18 -7.64
CA LYS A 32 27.32 3.63 -7.90
C LYS A 32 26.03 4.20 -8.50
N ILE A 33 25.41 3.52 -9.46
CA ILE A 33 24.14 3.94 -10.05
C ILE A 33 23.01 3.86 -9.00
N GLY A 34 23.02 2.83 -8.16
CA GLY A 34 22.05 2.67 -7.07
C GLY A 34 22.12 3.81 -6.05
N GLN A 35 23.31 4.37 -5.76
CA GLN A 35 23.43 5.59 -4.94
C GLN A 35 22.72 6.80 -5.55
N MET A 36 22.50 6.83 -6.87
CA MET A 36 21.83 7.92 -7.59
C MET A 36 20.31 7.75 -7.65
N MET A 37 19.74 6.75 -6.98
CA MET A 37 18.31 6.47 -6.95
C MET A 37 17.73 6.79 -5.57
N GLN A 38 16.58 7.47 -5.57
CA GLN A 38 15.66 7.53 -4.44
C GLN A 38 14.43 6.69 -4.76
N LEU A 39 14.29 5.57 -4.05
CA LEU A 39 13.22 4.60 -4.27
C LEU A 39 12.04 4.90 -3.34
N GLU A 40 10.81 4.76 -3.83
CA GLU A 40 9.64 4.78 -2.96
C GLU A 40 9.70 3.63 -1.96
N ARG A 41 9.45 3.91 -0.67
CA ARG A 41 9.59 2.90 0.40
C ARG A 41 8.76 1.66 0.13
N VAL A 42 7.56 1.83 -0.46
CA VAL A 42 6.67 0.72 -0.80
C VAL A 42 7.23 -0.23 -1.86
N ASN A 43 8.23 0.21 -2.62
CA ASN A 43 8.91 -0.57 -3.65
C ASN A 43 10.28 -1.10 -3.19
N ALA A 44 10.70 -0.79 -1.96
CA ALA A 44 12.00 -1.18 -1.43
C ALA A 44 11.92 -2.55 -0.73
N THR A 45 12.88 -3.44 -1.02
CA THR A 45 13.10 -4.69 -0.29
C THR A 45 14.52 -4.74 0.29
N PRO A 46 14.76 -5.53 1.35
CA PRO A 46 16.10 -5.72 1.90
C PRO A 46 17.16 -6.15 0.87
N GLU A 47 16.79 -6.98 -0.10
CA GLU A 47 17.65 -7.44 -1.21
C GLU A 47 18.06 -6.26 -2.08
N ILE A 48 17.09 -5.44 -2.51
CA ILE A 48 17.36 -4.26 -3.35
C ILE A 48 18.30 -3.30 -2.61
N MET A 49 18.06 -3.08 -1.31
CA MET A 49 18.90 -2.20 -0.48
C MET A 49 20.32 -2.74 -0.32
N ARG A 50 20.47 -4.06 -0.11
CA ARG A 50 21.76 -4.74 0.07
C ARG A 50 22.57 -4.80 -1.22
N ASP A 51 21.95 -5.18 -2.32
CA ASP A 51 22.64 -5.58 -3.54
C ASP A 51 22.98 -4.38 -4.44
N TYR A 52 22.20 -3.30 -4.35
CA TYR A 52 22.41 -2.10 -5.19
C TYR A 52 22.86 -0.87 -4.43
N SER A 53 22.99 -0.94 -3.10
CA SER A 53 23.42 0.20 -2.28
C SER A 53 22.59 1.46 -2.59
N ILE A 54 21.27 1.39 -2.39
CA ILE A 54 20.35 2.46 -2.78
C ILE A 54 20.71 3.81 -2.12
N GLY A 55 20.53 4.88 -2.90
CA GLY A 55 20.83 6.26 -2.52
C GLY A 55 19.99 6.75 -1.35
N SER A 56 18.67 6.71 -1.47
CA SER A 56 17.76 7.03 -0.36
C SER A 56 16.40 6.39 -0.56
N LEU A 57 15.57 6.42 0.47
CA LEU A 57 14.16 6.03 0.41
C LEU A 57 13.27 7.26 0.52
N LEU A 58 12.17 7.27 -0.22
CA LEU A 58 11.11 8.27 -0.14
C LEU A 58 9.94 7.71 0.66
N SER A 59 9.39 8.54 1.55
CA SER A 59 8.09 8.34 2.18
C SER A 59 7.22 9.54 1.81
N GLY A 60 6.51 9.44 0.68
CA GLY A 60 5.69 10.51 0.12
C GLY A 60 4.39 10.77 0.88
N GLY A 61 3.63 11.77 0.41
CA GLY A 61 2.29 12.07 0.95
C GLY A 61 1.36 10.87 0.78
N GLY A 62 0.87 10.31 1.89
CA GLY A 62 0.07 9.07 1.89
C GLY A 62 0.85 7.79 2.24
N SER A 63 2.18 7.84 2.36
CA SER A 63 3.00 6.70 2.82
C SER A 63 3.10 6.57 4.35
N ILE A 64 2.06 6.99 5.07
CA ILE A 64 1.98 6.94 6.54
C ILE A 64 1.84 5.49 7.03
N PRO A 65 2.31 5.14 8.25
CA PRO A 65 2.09 3.81 8.83
C PRO A 65 0.59 3.47 8.96
N ARG A 66 -0.22 4.45 9.39
CA ARG A 66 -1.68 4.40 9.51
C ARG A 66 -2.27 5.80 9.81
N PRO A 67 -3.58 6.03 9.64
CA PRO A 67 -4.25 7.24 10.14
C PRO A 67 -4.01 7.40 11.65
N GLN A 68 -3.74 8.63 12.10
CA GLN A 68 -3.37 8.94 13.49
C GLN A 68 -2.17 8.10 14.02
N ALA A 69 -1.20 7.77 13.16
CA ALA A 69 0.01 7.06 13.55
C ALA A 69 0.72 7.75 14.72
N THR A 70 1.03 6.96 15.76
CA THR A 70 1.86 7.36 16.89
C THR A 70 3.32 7.44 16.49
N ALA A 71 4.15 8.07 17.31
CA ALA A 71 5.60 8.08 17.12
C ALA A 71 6.19 6.65 17.07
N GLU A 72 5.63 5.72 17.84
CA GLU A 72 6.03 4.31 17.82
C GLU A 72 5.70 3.65 16.48
N ASP A 73 4.54 3.93 15.88
CA ASP A 73 4.16 3.40 14.57
C ASP A 73 5.15 3.82 13.47
N TRP A 74 5.62 5.07 13.50
CA TRP A 74 6.62 5.58 12.54
C TRP A 74 7.97 4.91 12.71
N ILE A 75 8.39 4.65 13.95
CA ILE A 75 9.66 3.97 14.24
C ILE A 75 9.57 2.49 13.85
N ASN A 76 8.47 1.81 14.19
CA ASN A 76 8.24 0.41 13.85
C ASN A 76 8.15 0.21 12.32
N MET A 77 7.59 1.17 11.58
CA MET A 77 7.58 1.13 10.11
C MET A 77 9.00 1.09 9.51
N VAL A 78 9.98 1.69 10.20
CA VAL A 78 11.39 1.68 9.78
C VAL A 78 12.14 0.47 10.37
N ASN A 79 11.69 -0.02 11.53
CA ASN A 79 12.30 -1.07 12.31
C ASN A 79 11.44 -2.35 12.34
N ALA A 80 11.16 -3.03 11.22
CA ALA A 80 10.72 -4.44 11.30
C ALA A 80 11.56 -5.14 12.39
N ASP A 81 10.95 -5.90 13.32
CA ASP A 81 11.60 -6.28 14.60
C ASP A 81 12.17 -7.72 14.65
N PRO A 82 13.04 -8.17 13.71
CA PRO A 82 13.81 -9.41 13.88
C PRO A 82 14.61 -9.46 15.19
N ASN A 83 14.89 -8.31 15.80
CA ASN A 83 15.53 -8.24 17.11
C ASN A 83 14.65 -8.79 18.23
N LEU A 84 13.33 -8.56 18.20
CA LEU A 84 12.39 -9.20 19.12
C LEU A 84 12.42 -10.72 18.97
N VAL A 85 12.43 -11.24 17.74
CA VAL A 85 12.54 -12.69 17.50
C VAL A 85 13.86 -13.25 18.00
N ARG A 86 14.96 -12.53 17.82
CA ARG A 86 16.26 -12.88 18.39
C ARG A 86 16.24 -12.94 19.92
N ARG A 87 15.62 -11.95 20.59
CA ARG A 87 15.48 -11.91 22.05
C ARG A 87 14.62 -13.08 22.55
N ILE A 88 13.54 -13.40 21.84
CA ILE A 88 12.70 -14.58 22.13
C ILE A 88 13.55 -15.85 22.05
N GLY A 89 14.33 -16.03 20.98
CA GLY A 89 15.23 -17.18 20.83
C GLY A 89 16.24 -17.30 21.98
N ALA A 90 16.81 -16.18 22.44
CA ALA A 90 17.73 -16.18 23.58
C ALA A 90 17.04 -16.58 24.90
N ALA A 91 15.82 -16.10 25.14
CA ALA A 91 15.01 -16.50 26.30
C ALA A 91 14.66 -18.00 26.24
N THR A 92 14.19 -18.49 25.08
CA THR A 92 13.91 -19.92 24.86
C THR A 92 15.15 -20.78 25.10
N ALA A 93 16.33 -20.36 24.62
CA ALA A 93 17.56 -21.11 24.87
C ALA A 93 17.85 -21.27 26.36
N LEU A 94 17.72 -20.21 27.15
CA LEU A 94 17.93 -20.25 28.60
C LEU A 94 16.91 -21.16 29.30
N GLU A 95 15.63 -21.07 28.95
CA GLU A 95 14.60 -21.92 29.56
C GLU A 95 14.79 -23.40 29.23
N VAL A 96 15.11 -23.72 27.98
CA VAL A 96 15.38 -25.10 27.57
C VAL A 96 16.65 -25.63 28.24
N ARG A 97 17.70 -24.81 28.35
CA ARG A 97 18.92 -25.18 29.09
C ARG A 97 18.64 -25.42 30.58
N ALA A 98 17.72 -24.67 31.19
CA ALA A 98 17.29 -24.87 32.57
C ALA A 98 16.66 -26.27 32.79
N THR A 99 16.06 -26.87 31.76
CA THR A 99 15.55 -28.25 31.80
C THR A 99 16.60 -29.33 31.54
N GLY A 100 17.86 -28.94 31.27
CA GLY A 100 18.95 -29.85 30.94
C GLY A 100 19.02 -30.26 29.46
N ILE A 101 18.19 -29.67 28.60
CA ILE A 101 18.12 -30.02 27.18
C ILE A 101 19.03 -29.08 26.36
N PRO A 102 20.03 -29.60 25.60
CA PRO A 102 20.93 -28.77 24.79
C PRO A 102 20.47 -28.58 23.33
N TYR A 103 19.33 -29.15 22.93
CA TYR A 103 18.90 -29.24 21.54
C TYR A 103 17.40 -28.94 21.39
N VAL A 104 17.04 -28.03 20.49
CA VAL A 104 15.64 -27.70 20.15
C VAL A 104 15.34 -27.94 18.68
N PHE A 105 14.12 -28.38 18.39
CA PHE A 105 13.60 -28.53 17.02
C PHE A 105 12.95 -27.24 16.52
N ALA A 106 13.70 -26.14 16.47
CA ALA A 106 13.26 -24.81 16.03
C ALA A 106 14.42 -24.02 15.38
N PRO A 107 14.13 -23.05 14.48
CA PRO A 107 12.82 -22.58 14.02
C PRO A 107 12.15 -23.43 12.92
N CYS A 108 10.81 -23.39 12.87
CA CYS A 108 10.06 -23.68 11.65
C CYS A 108 10.18 -22.48 10.71
N ILE A 109 10.75 -22.70 9.53
CA ILE A 109 11.01 -21.69 8.49
C ILE A 109 10.34 -22.07 7.17
N ALA A 110 9.24 -22.83 7.27
CA ALA A 110 8.37 -23.09 6.16
C ALA A 110 7.62 -21.81 5.77
N VAL A 111 7.42 -21.61 4.47
CA VAL A 111 6.62 -20.50 3.92
C VAL A 111 5.22 -21.05 3.65
N CYS A 112 4.22 -20.66 4.45
CA CYS A 112 2.84 -21.14 4.32
C CYS A 112 2.20 -20.53 3.06
N ARG A 113 1.93 -21.33 2.02
CA ARG A 113 1.32 -20.85 0.76
C ARG A 113 -0.17 -21.13 0.66
N ASP A 114 -0.70 -21.91 1.60
CA ASP A 114 -2.10 -22.30 1.66
C ASP A 114 -2.53 -22.40 3.13
N PRO A 115 -3.42 -21.51 3.63
CA PRO A 115 -3.79 -21.46 5.05
C PRO A 115 -4.59 -22.67 5.52
N ARG A 116 -4.96 -23.59 4.62
CA ARG A 116 -5.58 -24.89 4.96
C ARG A 116 -4.58 -25.87 5.58
N TRP A 117 -3.29 -25.59 5.41
CA TRP A 117 -2.22 -26.40 5.99
C TRP A 117 -2.28 -26.35 7.50
N GLY A 118 -2.44 -27.52 8.14
CA GLY A 118 -2.64 -27.66 9.58
C GLY A 118 -1.48 -27.23 10.47
N ARG A 119 -0.43 -26.68 9.87
CA ARG A 119 0.75 -26.13 10.52
C ARG A 119 1.00 -24.67 10.16
N CYS A 120 0.03 -23.99 9.53
CA CYS A 120 0.23 -22.61 9.07
C CYS A 120 0.59 -21.67 10.22
N TYR A 121 0.11 -21.92 11.45
CA TYR A 121 0.50 -21.16 12.65
C TYR A 121 1.95 -21.37 13.10
N GLU A 122 2.62 -22.43 12.62
CA GLU A 122 4.06 -22.65 12.84
C GLU A 122 4.92 -21.84 11.85
N SER A 123 4.31 -21.32 10.78
CA SER A 123 4.97 -20.45 9.80
C SER A 123 4.85 -18.98 10.23
N TYR A 124 5.92 -18.21 10.00
CA TYR A 124 5.92 -16.78 10.30
C TYR A 124 5.17 -15.94 9.26
N SER A 125 5.06 -16.40 8.01
CA SER A 125 4.41 -15.67 6.93
C SER A 125 4.23 -16.51 5.67
N GLU A 126 3.31 -16.09 4.81
CA GLU A 126 3.25 -16.55 3.41
C GLU A 126 4.31 -15.89 2.51
N ASP A 127 4.88 -14.78 2.97
CA ASP A 127 5.98 -14.07 2.34
C ASP A 127 7.32 -14.66 2.77
N HIS A 128 8.12 -15.12 1.79
CA HIS A 128 9.40 -15.75 2.08
C HIS A 128 10.44 -14.76 2.65
N ASP A 129 10.36 -13.47 2.34
CA ASP A 129 11.34 -12.49 2.85
C ASP A 129 11.16 -12.24 4.34
N ILE A 130 9.90 -12.18 4.80
CA ILE A 130 9.60 -12.14 6.23
C ILE A 130 10.14 -13.41 6.91
N VAL A 131 9.92 -14.59 6.34
CA VAL A 131 10.43 -15.87 6.90
C VAL A 131 11.97 -15.91 6.93
N GLN A 132 12.64 -15.32 5.92
CA GLN A 132 14.10 -15.18 5.93
C GLN A 132 14.58 -14.30 7.08
N GLU A 133 13.92 -13.17 7.34
CA GLU A 133 14.27 -12.27 8.45
C GLU A 133 14.11 -12.97 9.81
N MET A 134 13.05 -13.77 9.98
CA MET A 134 12.79 -14.50 11.22
C MET A 134 13.84 -15.59 11.53
N THR A 135 14.76 -15.89 10.61
CA THR A 135 15.94 -16.72 10.90
C THR A 135 16.87 -16.11 11.96
N GLU A 136 16.66 -14.85 12.38
CA GLU A 136 17.26 -14.30 13.61
C GLU A 136 17.00 -15.15 14.86
N LEU A 137 15.95 -15.98 14.89
CA LEU A 137 15.74 -16.97 15.96
C LEU A 137 16.94 -17.92 16.10
N VAL A 138 17.59 -18.30 15.00
CA VAL A 138 18.79 -19.16 15.02
C VAL A 138 19.92 -18.50 15.81
N VAL A 139 20.11 -17.19 15.63
CA VAL A 139 21.12 -16.41 16.35
C VAL A 139 20.74 -16.27 17.83
N GLY A 140 19.46 -16.08 18.14
CA GLY A 140 18.97 -16.10 19.52
C GLY A 140 19.26 -17.42 20.23
N LEU A 141 18.93 -18.54 19.57
CA LEU A 141 19.07 -19.88 20.12
C LEU A 141 20.53 -20.32 20.30
N GLN A 142 21.36 -20.09 19.29
CA GLN A 142 22.74 -20.59 19.24
C GLN A 142 23.81 -19.55 19.60
N GLY A 143 23.49 -18.26 19.54
CA GLY A 143 24.46 -17.18 19.68
C GLY A 143 25.07 -16.73 18.34
N GLU A 144 25.72 -15.57 18.36
CA GLU A 144 26.37 -15.00 17.16
C GLU A 144 27.69 -15.69 16.85
N ILE A 145 27.87 -16.02 15.57
CA ILE A 145 29.17 -16.44 15.05
C ILE A 145 30.18 -15.29 15.25
N PRO A 146 31.35 -15.54 15.85
CA PRO A 146 32.38 -14.52 16.02
C PRO A 146 32.81 -13.93 14.66
N PRO A 147 33.31 -12.68 14.59
CA PRO A 147 33.67 -12.03 13.31
C PRO A 147 34.65 -12.81 12.42
N ASN A 148 35.52 -13.64 13.02
CA ASN A 148 36.48 -14.50 12.33
C ASN A 148 35.97 -15.95 12.13
N GLY A 149 34.72 -16.22 12.51
CA GLY A 149 34.09 -17.53 12.40
C GLY A 149 33.75 -17.88 10.95
N ARG A 150 33.81 -19.17 10.63
CA ARG A 150 33.56 -19.65 9.27
C ARG A 150 32.05 -19.80 9.05
N LYS A 151 31.49 -19.02 8.13
CA LYS A 151 30.10 -19.16 7.67
C LYS A 151 29.84 -20.55 7.08
N GLY A 152 28.63 -21.08 7.29
CA GLY A 152 28.23 -22.42 6.84
C GLY A 152 28.73 -23.57 7.70
N VAL A 153 29.41 -23.28 8.82
CA VAL A 153 29.79 -24.26 9.85
C VAL A 153 28.83 -24.11 11.04
N PRO A 154 28.36 -25.23 11.63
CA PRO A 154 27.54 -25.17 12.84
C PRO A 154 28.24 -24.37 13.95
N TYR A 155 27.47 -23.62 14.73
CA TYR A 155 27.97 -22.81 15.83
C TYR A 155 27.02 -22.86 17.03
N VAL A 156 27.59 -22.89 18.24
CA VAL A 156 26.89 -22.72 19.52
C VAL A 156 27.82 -21.90 20.42
N GLY A 157 27.34 -20.77 20.92
CA GLY A 157 28.14 -19.70 21.52
C GLY A 157 28.36 -19.79 23.03
N GLY A 158 28.00 -20.89 23.68
CA GLY A 158 28.18 -21.05 25.12
C GLY A 158 27.21 -22.04 25.77
N LYS A 159 27.35 -22.20 27.09
CA LYS A 159 26.51 -23.12 27.90
C LYS A 159 25.06 -22.65 28.08
N ASP A 160 24.80 -21.39 27.78
CA ASP A 160 23.51 -20.69 27.85
C ASP A 160 22.79 -20.66 26.48
N LYS A 161 23.25 -21.50 25.55
CA LYS A 161 22.73 -21.63 24.18
C LYS A 161 22.37 -23.08 23.88
N VAL A 162 21.51 -23.27 22.89
CA VAL A 162 21.03 -24.58 22.44
C VAL A 162 21.30 -24.77 20.95
N VAL A 163 21.48 -26.02 20.53
CA VAL A 163 21.51 -26.39 19.12
C VAL A 163 20.14 -26.09 18.50
N ALA A 164 20.12 -25.36 17.38
CA ALA A 164 18.92 -25.08 16.60
C ALA A 164 18.72 -26.08 15.45
N CYS A 165 17.47 -26.21 15.01
CA CYS A 165 17.04 -27.05 13.90
C CYS A 165 16.16 -26.26 12.94
N ALA A 166 16.70 -25.89 11.78
CA ALA A 166 15.90 -25.28 10.74
C ALA A 166 15.04 -26.36 10.05
N LYS A 167 13.73 -26.15 10.01
CA LYS A 167 12.78 -27.17 9.53
C LYS A 167 11.55 -26.59 8.82
N HIS A 168 10.86 -27.33 7.95
CA HIS A 168 11.23 -28.65 7.42
C HIS A 168 11.74 -28.54 5.97
N PHE A 169 12.94 -29.05 5.72
CA PHE A 169 13.65 -28.93 4.45
C PHE A 169 13.10 -29.93 3.43
N VAL A 170 12.51 -29.53 2.31
CA VAL A 170 12.12 -28.17 1.92
C VAL A 170 10.79 -28.21 1.17
N GLY A 171 9.99 -27.15 1.27
CA GLY A 171 8.72 -27.02 0.57
C GLY A 171 7.49 -27.44 1.38
N ASP A 172 7.64 -27.69 2.67
CA ASP A 172 6.59 -28.15 3.60
C ASP A 172 5.33 -27.25 3.59
N GLY A 173 5.50 -25.93 3.59
CA GLY A 173 4.39 -24.98 3.52
C GLY A 173 3.81 -24.77 2.11
N GLY A 174 4.36 -25.44 1.09
CA GLY A 174 3.96 -25.32 -0.32
C GLY A 174 3.13 -26.50 -0.83
N THR A 175 2.61 -27.34 0.06
CA THR A 175 1.92 -28.56 -0.32
C THR A 175 0.63 -28.29 -1.10
N THR A 176 0.32 -29.18 -2.04
CA THR A 176 -0.88 -29.06 -2.88
C THR A 176 -2.14 -29.11 -2.02
N LYS A 177 -2.96 -28.05 -2.09
CA LYS A 177 -4.18 -27.81 -1.29
C LYS A 177 -3.94 -27.61 0.21
N GLY A 178 -2.70 -27.32 0.64
CA GLY A 178 -2.36 -27.17 2.04
C GLY A 178 -2.68 -28.43 2.83
N ILE A 179 -2.33 -29.61 2.29
CA ILE A 179 -2.46 -30.88 3.00
C ILE A 179 -1.09 -31.24 3.56
N ASP A 180 -1.03 -31.52 4.85
CA ASP A 180 0.20 -31.91 5.54
C ASP A 180 0.83 -33.16 4.93
N GLU A 181 2.16 -33.22 4.90
CA GLU A 181 2.97 -34.28 4.28
C GLU A 181 2.78 -34.51 2.77
N ASN A 182 1.93 -33.72 2.11
CA ASN A 182 1.56 -33.93 0.71
C ASN A 182 2.67 -33.46 -0.25
N ASN A 183 2.39 -33.49 -1.55
CA ASN A 183 3.34 -33.12 -2.59
C ASN A 183 3.34 -31.60 -2.85
N THR A 184 4.53 -31.02 -2.80
CA THR A 184 4.82 -29.66 -3.25
C THR A 184 5.14 -29.72 -4.74
N VAL A 185 4.25 -29.19 -5.57
CA VAL A 185 4.35 -29.21 -7.04
C VAL A 185 4.82 -27.86 -7.52
N THR A 186 6.11 -27.74 -7.77
CA THR A 186 6.74 -26.50 -8.24
C THR A 186 8.01 -26.82 -9.01
N ASP A 187 8.41 -25.94 -9.93
CA ASP A 187 9.68 -26.10 -10.63
C ASP A 187 10.87 -25.69 -9.74
N TRP A 188 12.08 -25.84 -10.27
CA TRP A 188 13.29 -25.43 -9.55
C TRP A 188 13.29 -23.95 -9.19
N HIS A 189 12.77 -23.09 -10.07
CA HIS A 189 12.73 -21.66 -9.81
C HIS A 189 11.84 -21.36 -8.60
N GLY A 190 10.60 -21.87 -8.58
CA GLY A 190 9.69 -21.67 -7.46
C GLY A 190 10.19 -22.28 -6.15
N LEU A 191 10.84 -23.45 -6.19
CA LEU A 191 11.44 -24.03 -4.98
C LEU A 191 12.58 -23.15 -4.44
N LEU A 192 13.46 -22.67 -5.32
CA LEU A 192 14.63 -21.88 -4.96
C LEU A 192 14.31 -20.43 -4.60
N SER A 193 13.27 -19.85 -5.19
CA SER A 193 12.87 -18.47 -4.92
C SER A 193 11.99 -18.35 -3.68
N ILE A 194 11.14 -19.35 -3.39
CA ILE A 194 10.17 -19.26 -2.29
C ILE A 194 10.61 -20.06 -1.06
N HIS A 195 10.99 -21.34 -1.21
CA HIS A 195 11.13 -22.24 -0.07
C HIS A 195 12.59 -22.44 0.39
N MET A 196 13.57 -22.20 -0.48
CA MET A 196 15.00 -22.34 -0.17
C MET A 196 15.66 -21.16 0.59
N PRO A 197 15.26 -19.89 0.41
CA PRO A 197 16.00 -18.73 0.95
C PRO A 197 16.30 -18.78 2.45
N ALA A 198 15.31 -19.14 3.29
CA ALA A 198 15.50 -19.18 4.73
C ALA A 198 16.50 -20.26 5.20
N TYR A 199 16.65 -21.36 4.45
CA TYR A 199 17.67 -22.38 4.74
C TYR A 199 19.08 -21.88 4.45
N TYR A 200 19.27 -21.18 3.33
CA TYR A 200 20.55 -20.53 3.04
C TYR A 200 20.92 -19.54 4.15
N ASN A 201 19.99 -18.68 4.57
CA ASN A 201 20.18 -17.73 5.67
C ASN A 201 20.49 -18.44 7.01
N SER A 202 19.79 -19.52 7.33
CA SER A 202 20.05 -20.30 8.54
C SER A 202 21.46 -20.92 8.54
N ILE A 203 21.93 -21.42 7.39
CA ILE A 203 23.27 -22.00 7.23
C ILE A 203 24.37 -20.94 7.42
N ILE A 204 24.22 -19.75 6.83
CA ILE A 204 25.21 -18.67 7.02
C ILE A 204 25.22 -18.14 8.46
N LYS A 205 24.09 -18.23 9.17
CA LYS A 205 23.93 -17.94 10.61
C LYS A 205 24.40 -19.08 11.52
N GLY A 206 24.85 -20.19 10.95
CA GLY A 206 25.51 -21.28 11.68
C GLY A 206 24.55 -22.30 12.28
N VAL A 207 23.33 -22.44 11.75
CA VAL A 207 22.37 -23.46 12.20
C VAL A 207 23.04 -24.83 12.25
N SER A 208 22.82 -25.56 13.35
CA SER A 208 23.57 -26.79 13.62
C SER A 208 22.93 -28.04 13.04
N THR A 209 21.60 -28.03 12.89
CA THR A 209 20.85 -29.17 12.34
C THR A 209 19.78 -28.69 11.37
N ILE A 210 19.44 -29.55 10.40
CA ILE A 210 18.32 -29.34 9.48
C ILE A 210 17.47 -30.59 9.46
N MET A 211 16.16 -30.43 9.66
CA MET A 211 15.19 -31.53 9.61
C MET A 211 14.55 -31.61 8.24
N VAL A 212 14.45 -32.81 7.68
CA VAL A 212 13.88 -33.06 6.35
C VAL A 212 12.36 -33.18 6.43
N SER A 213 11.63 -32.51 5.53
CA SER A 213 10.15 -32.48 5.43
C SER A 213 9.54 -33.82 5.00
N TYR A 214 8.36 -34.15 5.53
CA TYR A 214 7.55 -35.28 5.10
C TYR A 214 7.07 -35.18 3.64
N SER A 215 6.98 -33.95 3.15
CA SER A 215 6.45 -33.63 1.83
C SER A 215 7.28 -34.26 0.72
N SER A 216 6.59 -34.60 -0.35
CA SER A 216 7.26 -34.89 -1.61
C SER A 216 7.53 -33.58 -2.36
N TRP A 217 8.58 -33.55 -3.18
CA TRP A 217 8.73 -32.54 -4.22
C TRP A 217 8.61 -33.22 -5.58
N ASN A 218 7.62 -32.80 -6.38
CA ASN A 218 7.30 -33.39 -7.68
C ASN A 218 7.20 -34.93 -7.66
N GLY A 219 6.62 -35.48 -6.59
CA GLY A 219 6.38 -36.92 -6.42
C GLY A 219 7.50 -37.69 -5.73
N VAL A 220 8.67 -37.10 -5.51
CA VAL A 220 9.80 -37.73 -4.81
C VAL A 220 9.76 -37.35 -3.33
N LYS A 221 9.68 -38.35 -2.45
CA LYS A 221 9.74 -38.14 -0.99
C LYS A 221 11.06 -37.48 -0.61
N MET A 222 11.01 -36.39 0.17
CA MET A 222 12.21 -35.63 0.49
C MET A 222 13.23 -36.46 1.28
N HIS A 223 12.78 -37.35 2.17
CA HIS A 223 13.67 -38.28 2.89
C HIS A 223 14.41 -39.26 1.99
N ALA A 224 13.95 -39.48 0.75
CA ALA A 224 14.64 -40.29 -0.26
C ALA A 224 15.32 -39.43 -1.35
N ASN A 225 15.25 -38.10 -1.26
CA ASN A 225 15.71 -37.19 -2.30
C ASN A 225 17.20 -36.85 -2.14
N HIS A 226 18.06 -37.71 -2.70
CA HIS A 226 19.50 -37.53 -2.67
C HIS A 226 19.97 -36.21 -3.29
N ASP A 227 19.33 -35.78 -4.38
CA ASP A 227 19.75 -34.59 -5.12
C ASP A 227 19.55 -33.31 -4.32
N LEU A 228 18.45 -33.20 -3.55
CA LEU A 228 18.24 -32.06 -2.67
C LEU A 228 19.00 -32.19 -1.34
N VAL A 229 19.00 -33.36 -0.70
CA VAL A 229 19.62 -33.53 0.63
C VAL A 229 21.15 -33.57 0.55
N THR A 230 21.71 -34.40 -0.32
CA THR A 230 23.16 -34.49 -0.48
C THR A 230 23.66 -33.54 -1.56
N GLY A 231 23.06 -33.58 -2.75
CA GLY A 231 23.49 -32.77 -3.90
C GLY A 231 23.38 -31.27 -3.64
N PHE A 232 22.25 -30.78 -3.14
CA PHE A 232 22.03 -29.36 -2.95
C PHE A 232 22.42 -28.90 -1.54
N LEU A 233 21.81 -29.44 -0.49
CA LEU A 233 22.01 -28.95 0.87
C LEU A 233 23.45 -29.17 1.37
N LYS A 234 23.96 -30.40 1.31
CA LYS A 234 25.31 -30.70 1.79
C LYS A 234 26.40 -30.22 0.83
N ASN A 235 26.22 -30.41 -0.47
CA ASN A 235 27.27 -30.15 -1.46
C ASN A 235 27.19 -28.75 -2.06
N THR A 236 26.02 -28.22 -2.44
CA THR A 236 25.89 -26.86 -3.00
C THR A 236 25.90 -25.79 -1.90
N LEU A 237 25.01 -25.87 -0.91
CA LEU A 237 24.93 -24.92 0.21
C LEU A 237 26.04 -25.12 1.26
N LYS A 238 26.86 -26.17 1.10
CA LYS A 238 27.99 -26.51 1.97
C LYS A 238 27.59 -26.69 3.44
N PHE A 239 26.37 -27.13 3.74
CA PHE A 239 25.92 -27.37 5.11
C PHE A 239 26.83 -28.39 5.82
N ARG A 240 27.41 -28.00 6.96
CA ARG A 240 28.37 -28.81 7.74
C ARG A 240 27.84 -29.36 9.06
N GLY A 241 26.59 -29.04 9.43
CA GLY A 241 25.87 -29.72 10.50
C GLY A 241 25.43 -31.13 10.10
N PHE A 242 24.51 -31.70 10.86
CA PHE A 242 23.90 -32.98 10.51
C PHE A 242 22.42 -32.82 10.10
N VAL A 243 22.00 -33.67 9.17
CA VAL A 243 20.62 -33.74 8.67
C VAL A 243 19.88 -34.81 9.46
N ILE A 244 18.72 -34.46 10.02
CA ILE A 244 17.87 -35.39 10.78
C ILE A 244 16.57 -35.66 10.01
N SER A 245 16.05 -36.88 10.10
CA SER A 245 14.70 -37.15 9.60
C SER A 245 13.65 -36.44 10.48
N ASP A 246 12.47 -36.24 9.93
CA ASP A 246 11.31 -35.97 10.77
C ASP A 246 10.91 -37.24 11.54
N TYR A 247 10.02 -37.10 12.52
CA TYR A 247 9.59 -38.19 13.39
C TYR A 247 8.92 -39.32 12.58
N GLU A 248 9.50 -40.53 12.57
CA GLU A 248 8.98 -41.68 11.80
C GLU A 248 8.88 -41.49 10.27
N ALA A 249 9.47 -40.44 9.72
CA ALA A 249 9.30 -40.14 8.29
C ALA A 249 9.94 -41.17 7.35
N ILE A 250 10.98 -41.87 7.82
CA ILE A 250 11.60 -42.99 7.09
C ILE A 250 10.57 -44.09 6.81
N ASP A 251 9.71 -44.37 7.77
CA ASP A 251 8.72 -45.45 7.70
C ASP A 251 7.70 -45.17 6.59
N LYS A 252 7.47 -43.89 6.29
CA LYS A 252 6.54 -43.36 5.27
C LYS A 252 7.16 -43.21 3.87
N ILE A 253 8.41 -43.65 3.65
CA ILE A 253 9.00 -43.72 2.29
C ILE A 253 8.23 -44.73 1.42
N THR A 254 7.72 -45.81 2.01
CA THR A 254 6.88 -46.80 1.33
C THR A 254 5.41 -46.59 1.65
N THR A 255 4.53 -46.95 0.71
CA THR A 255 3.07 -46.95 0.91
C THR A 255 2.53 -48.39 0.80
N PRO A 256 1.86 -48.93 1.84
CA PRO A 256 1.65 -48.34 3.17
C PRO A 256 2.97 -48.20 3.96
N PRO A 257 3.00 -47.38 5.04
CA PRO A 257 4.17 -47.26 5.90
C PRO A 257 4.70 -48.61 6.37
N LEU A 258 6.02 -48.74 6.54
CA LEU A 258 6.73 -49.96 6.93
C LEU A 258 6.63 -51.16 5.97
N ALA A 259 5.97 -51.02 4.80
CA ALA A 259 5.84 -52.12 3.83
C ALA A 259 7.21 -52.71 3.41
N ASN A 260 8.27 -51.90 3.38
CA ASN A 260 9.64 -52.38 3.25
C ASN A 260 10.61 -51.50 4.03
N TYR A 261 10.70 -51.73 5.34
CA TYR A 261 11.55 -50.93 6.23
C TYR A 261 13.05 -50.98 5.86
N THR A 262 13.55 -52.13 5.38
CA THR A 262 14.94 -52.25 4.90
C THR A 262 15.21 -51.30 3.73
N TYR A 263 14.29 -51.24 2.76
CA TYR A 263 14.40 -50.30 1.64
C TYR A 263 14.30 -48.84 2.09
N SER A 264 13.37 -48.51 3.00
CA SER A 264 13.24 -47.17 3.54
C SER A 264 14.53 -46.69 4.23
N LEU A 265 15.13 -47.54 5.08
CA LEU A 265 16.41 -47.26 5.72
C LEU A 265 17.53 -47.06 4.70
N GLN A 266 17.60 -47.95 3.70
CA GLN A 266 18.56 -47.81 2.61
C GLN A 266 18.42 -46.46 1.91
N MET A 267 17.22 -46.11 1.45
CA MET A 267 16.96 -44.88 0.70
C MET A 267 17.23 -43.63 1.53
N GLY A 268 16.81 -43.61 2.81
CA GLY A 268 17.04 -42.47 3.70
C GLY A 268 18.53 -42.22 3.98
N ILE A 269 19.27 -43.27 4.32
CA ILE A 269 20.71 -43.17 4.60
C ILE A 269 21.48 -42.79 3.34
N GLN A 270 21.15 -43.41 2.20
CA GLN A 270 21.78 -43.10 0.91
C GLN A 270 21.44 -41.68 0.44
N ALA A 271 20.23 -41.17 0.67
CA ALA A 271 19.85 -39.79 0.34
C ALA A 271 20.69 -38.74 1.09
N GLY A 272 21.23 -39.11 2.26
CA GLY A 272 22.13 -38.27 3.03
C GLY A 272 21.60 -37.89 4.41
N ILE A 273 20.57 -38.55 4.92
CA ILE A 273 20.13 -38.38 6.31
C ILE A 273 21.24 -38.90 7.24
N ASP A 274 21.59 -38.13 8.26
CA ASP A 274 22.66 -38.47 9.21
C ASP A 274 22.11 -39.12 10.47
N MET A 275 20.94 -38.69 10.94
CA MET A 275 20.26 -39.20 12.13
C MET A 275 18.79 -39.50 11.83
N ILE A 276 18.32 -40.67 12.27
CA ILE A 276 16.93 -41.10 12.07
C ILE A 276 16.18 -41.01 13.40
N MET A 277 15.01 -40.38 13.35
CA MET A 277 14.13 -40.12 14.50
C MET A 277 12.96 -41.12 14.52
N GLY A 278 12.50 -41.50 15.72
CA GLY A 278 11.33 -42.39 15.89
C GLY A 278 11.61 -43.88 15.71
N ILE A 279 12.80 -44.37 16.14
CA ILE A 279 13.14 -45.80 16.02
C ILE A 279 12.41 -46.61 17.09
N TYR A 280 11.42 -47.41 16.67
CA TYR A 280 10.65 -48.30 17.55
C TYR A 280 11.44 -49.53 18.03
N SER A 281 12.27 -50.12 17.17
CA SER A 281 13.10 -51.30 17.47
C SER A 281 14.55 -51.01 17.15
N HIS A 282 15.33 -50.66 18.17
CA HIS A 282 16.76 -50.36 18.01
C HIS A 282 17.55 -51.59 17.54
N THR A 283 17.13 -52.80 17.92
CA THR A 283 17.74 -54.05 17.46
C THR A 283 17.54 -54.25 15.96
N ASP A 284 16.31 -54.09 15.45
CA ASP A 284 16.03 -54.27 14.02
C ASP A 284 16.75 -53.21 13.18
N PHE A 285 16.78 -51.96 13.66
CA PHE A 285 17.55 -50.90 13.03
C PHE A 285 19.04 -51.25 12.91
N LEU A 286 19.66 -51.69 14.01
CA LEU A 286 21.08 -52.05 14.03
C LEU A 286 21.37 -53.25 13.12
N ASP A 287 20.54 -54.30 13.18
CA ASP A 287 20.72 -55.51 12.37
C ASP A 287 20.57 -55.23 10.87
N ILE A 288 19.56 -54.44 10.48
CA ILE A 288 19.31 -54.08 9.09
C ILE A 288 20.45 -53.20 8.56
N VAL A 289 20.80 -52.13 9.25
CA VAL A 289 21.87 -51.22 8.79
C VAL A 289 23.22 -51.95 8.73
N THR A 290 23.53 -52.77 9.73
CA THR A 290 24.75 -53.61 9.73
C THR A 290 24.76 -54.59 8.56
N SER A 291 23.61 -55.22 8.25
CA SER A 291 23.46 -56.10 7.09
C SER A 291 23.67 -55.35 5.77
N LEU A 292 23.12 -54.14 5.62
CA LEU A 292 23.29 -53.30 4.43
C LEU A 292 24.75 -52.85 4.25
N VAL A 293 25.47 -52.57 5.35
CA VAL A 293 26.90 -52.21 5.31
C VAL A 293 27.76 -53.43 4.99
N ASN A 294 27.54 -54.58 5.64
CA ASN A 294 28.29 -55.82 5.38
C ASN A 294 28.12 -56.31 3.93
N LYS A 295 26.94 -56.08 3.34
CA LYS A 295 26.65 -56.36 1.93
C LYS A 295 27.18 -55.28 0.97
N SER A 296 27.85 -54.24 1.48
CA SER A 296 28.34 -53.09 0.70
C SER A 296 27.24 -52.32 -0.06
N ILE A 297 25.98 -52.43 0.36
CA ILE A 297 24.86 -51.66 -0.20
C ILE A 297 24.93 -50.22 0.31
N ILE A 298 25.20 -50.04 1.61
CA ILE A 298 25.56 -48.74 2.18
C ILE A 298 27.08 -48.76 2.41
N PRO A 299 27.87 -47.89 1.78
CA PRO A 299 29.29 -47.85 2.02
C PRO A 299 29.57 -47.34 3.45
N ILE A 300 30.55 -47.93 4.14
CA ILE A 300 30.92 -47.50 5.50
C ILE A 300 31.29 -46.00 5.55
N SER A 301 31.84 -45.46 4.46
CA SER A 301 32.15 -44.03 4.33
C SER A 301 30.91 -43.12 4.45
N ARG A 302 29.71 -43.60 4.09
CA ARG A 302 28.46 -42.87 4.30
C ARG A 302 28.12 -42.81 5.79
N ILE A 303 28.31 -43.92 6.52
CA ILE A 303 28.13 -43.97 7.98
C ILE A 303 29.16 -43.06 8.66
N ASP A 304 30.42 -43.10 8.23
CA ASP A 304 31.48 -42.24 8.77
C ASP A 304 31.18 -40.74 8.58
N ASP A 305 30.66 -40.32 7.41
CA ASP A 305 30.23 -38.91 7.21
C ASP A 305 29.09 -38.53 8.16
N ALA A 306 28.10 -39.40 8.34
CA ALA A 306 26.98 -39.15 9.25
C ALA A 306 27.44 -39.01 10.70
N VAL A 307 28.25 -39.97 11.17
CA VAL A 307 28.81 -39.98 12.53
C VAL A 307 29.71 -38.77 12.75
N MET A 308 30.58 -38.41 11.78
CA MET A 308 31.45 -37.24 11.88
C MET A 308 30.64 -35.94 12.04
N ARG A 309 29.53 -35.77 11.32
CA ARG A 309 28.66 -34.59 11.43
C ARG A 309 27.93 -34.53 12.78
N ILE A 310 27.43 -35.67 13.26
CA ILE A 310 26.79 -35.77 14.57
C ILE A 310 27.79 -35.44 15.68
N LEU A 311 28.97 -36.06 15.65
CA LEU A 311 30.03 -35.81 16.64
C LEU A 311 30.48 -34.36 16.61
N ARG A 312 30.65 -33.74 15.43
CA ARG A 312 30.97 -32.32 15.30
C ARG A 312 30.00 -31.43 16.09
N VAL A 313 28.70 -31.65 15.92
CA VAL A 313 27.68 -30.86 16.62
C VAL A 313 27.69 -31.16 18.14
N LYS A 314 27.91 -32.42 18.54
CA LYS A 314 28.09 -32.80 19.96
C LYS A 314 29.30 -32.12 20.62
N PHE A 315 30.42 -32.02 19.92
CA PHE A 315 31.60 -31.28 20.41
C PHE A 315 31.35 -29.78 20.48
N ILE A 316 30.75 -29.18 19.44
CA ILE A 316 30.49 -27.73 19.40
C ILE A 316 29.53 -27.29 20.50
N MET A 317 28.52 -28.10 20.83
CA MET A 317 27.59 -27.80 21.92
C MET A 317 28.17 -28.09 23.31
N GLY A 318 29.39 -28.64 23.41
CA GLY A 318 30.04 -28.99 24.68
C GLY A 318 29.38 -30.16 25.42
N LEU A 319 28.76 -31.10 24.69
CA LEU A 319 27.99 -32.20 25.30
C LEU A 319 28.87 -33.18 26.08
N PHE A 320 30.13 -33.38 25.65
CA PHE A 320 31.05 -34.31 26.32
C PHE A 320 31.61 -33.71 27.61
N GLU A 321 31.76 -32.38 27.65
CA GLU A 321 32.25 -31.63 28.79
C GLU A 321 31.15 -31.40 29.82
N ASN A 322 29.92 -31.13 29.37
CA ASN A 322 28.77 -30.82 30.22
C ASN A 322 27.54 -31.67 29.84
N PRO A 323 27.58 -32.99 30.10
CA PRO A 323 26.50 -33.90 29.70
C PRO A 323 25.24 -33.80 30.58
N LEU A 324 25.33 -33.14 31.74
CA LEU A 324 24.26 -33.03 32.73
C LEU A 324 23.68 -31.60 32.77
N ALA A 325 22.46 -31.49 33.30
CA ALA A 325 21.78 -30.21 33.49
C ALA A 325 22.56 -29.29 34.44
N ASP A 326 22.61 -28.00 34.13
CA ASP A 326 23.16 -26.96 35.01
C ASP A 326 22.04 -26.42 35.92
N LEU A 327 21.97 -26.93 37.15
CA LEU A 327 20.92 -26.55 38.11
C LEU A 327 20.93 -25.05 38.45
N SER A 328 22.03 -24.32 38.17
CA SER A 328 22.07 -22.87 38.37
C SER A 328 21.17 -22.09 37.41
N MET A 329 20.63 -22.74 36.36
CA MET A 329 19.77 -22.11 35.36
C MET A 329 18.28 -22.19 35.71
N ILE A 330 17.90 -22.86 36.80
CA ILE A 330 16.50 -23.14 37.13
C ILE A 330 15.63 -21.88 37.25
N ASP A 331 16.23 -20.77 37.72
CA ASP A 331 15.54 -19.48 37.90
C ASP A 331 15.17 -18.79 36.57
N HIS A 332 15.68 -19.26 35.44
CA HIS A 332 15.30 -18.76 34.12
C HIS A 332 13.96 -19.31 33.63
N LEU A 333 13.58 -20.53 34.06
CA LEU A 333 12.36 -21.20 33.60
C LEU A 333 11.11 -20.45 34.06
N GLY A 334 10.31 -19.92 33.12
CA GLY A 334 9.12 -19.13 33.42
C GLY A 334 9.39 -17.83 34.18
N SER A 335 10.60 -17.27 34.08
CA SER A 335 11.02 -16.05 34.77
C SER A 335 10.13 -14.84 34.41
N GLN A 336 10.00 -13.87 35.31
CA GLN A 336 9.18 -12.67 35.04
C GLN A 336 9.69 -11.90 33.81
N ALA A 337 11.00 -11.80 33.64
CA ALA A 337 11.60 -11.12 32.48
C ALA A 337 11.20 -11.79 31.15
N HIS A 338 11.15 -13.12 31.10
CA HIS A 338 10.70 -13.85 29.91
C HIS A 338 9.18 -13.72 29.71
N ARG A 339 8.39 -13.71 30.79
CA ARG A 339 6.95 -13.42 30.71
C ARG A 339 6.67 -12.00 30.17
N ASP A 340 7.47 -11.02 30.58
CA ASP A 340 7.35 -9.65 30.08
C ASP A 340 7.74 -9.54 28.60
N LEU A 341 8.78 -10.28 28.17
CA LEU A 341 9.15 -10.41 26.76
C LEU A 341 8.05 -11.08 25.93
N ALA A 342 7.44 -12.17 26.44
CA ALA A 342 6.31 -12.83 25.80
C ALA A 342 5.10 -11.89 25.69
N ARG A 343 4.83 -11.09 26.73
CA ARG A 343 3.79 -10.05 26.71
C ARG A 343 4.06 -8.97 25.66
N GLU A 344 5.31 -8.53 25.52
CA GLU A 344 5.73 -7.62 24.45
C GLU A 344 5.44 -8.21 23.08
N ALA A 345 5.82 -9.48 22.87
CA ALA A 345 5.59 -10.20 21.62
C ALA A 345 4.11 -10.29 21.26
N VAL A 346 3.26 -10.72 22.20
CA VAL A 346 1.81 -10.77 22.00
C VAL A 346 1.26 -9.40 21.66
N ARG A 347 1.64 -8.33 22.39
CA ARG A 347 1.15 -6.98 22.11
C ARG A 347 1.51 -6.50 20.70
N LYS A 348 2.73 -6.81 20.23
CA LYS A 348 3.22 -6.43 18.90
C LYS A 348 2.65 -7.28 17.77
N SER A 349 2.14 -8.48 18.06
CA SER A 349 1.57 -9.39 17.04
C SER A 349 0.05 -9.27 16.84
N LEU A 350 -0.65 -8.49 17.68
CA LEU A 350 -2.10 -8.34 17.57
C LEU A 350 -2.49 -7.45 16.37
N VAL A 351 -3.44 -7.92 15.57
CA VAL A 351 -3.97 -7.18 14.41
C VAL A 351 -5.42 -6.76 14.68
N LEU A 352 -5.69 -5.45 14.62
CA LEU A 352 -7.03 -4.90 14.78
C LEU A 352 -7.77 -4.90 13.43
N LEU A 353 -8.72 -5.82 13.26
CA LEU A 353 -9.47 -5.96 12.00
C LEU A 353 -10.65 -4.99 11.88
N LYS A 354 -11.27 -4.62 13.01
CA LYS A 354 -12.43 -3.73 13.08
C LYS A 354 -12.47 -3.02 14.43
N ASN A 355 -12.81 -1.73 14.42
CA ASN A 355 -12.98 -0.94 15.64
C ASN A 355 -14.22 -0.04 15.56
N GLY A 356 -15.39 -0.59 15.93
CA GLY A 356 -16.68 0.10 15.80
C GLY A 356 -17.42 -0.21 14.49
N ASN A 357 -18.62 0.36 14.33
CA ASN A 357 -19.48 0.13 13.15
C ASN A 357 -19.00 0.91 11.92
N ASN A 358 -18.34 2.04 12.14
CA ASN A 358 -17.69 2.89 11.14
C ASN A 358 -16.46 3.54 11.78
N SER A 359 -15.60 4.16 10.97
CA SER A 359 -14.36 4.80 11.43
C SER A 359 -14.57 5.93 12.43
N ASP A 360 -15.77 6.52 12.47
CA ASP A 360 -16.10 7.71 13.27
C ASP A 360 -16.64 7.40 14.67
N SER A 361 -16.80 6.12 15.02
CA SER A 361 -17.25 5.68 16.35
C SER A 361 -16.46 4.45 16.81
N PRO A 362 -15.16 4.63 17.13
CA PRO A 362 -14.32 3.54 17.60
C PRO A 362 -14.81 3.00 18.95
N LEU A 363 -14.81 1.67 19.11
CA LEU A 363 -15.18 1.01 20.37
C LEU A 363 -14.01 0.95 21.36
N LEU A 364 -12.79 0.86 20.85
CA LEU A 364 -11.55 0.80 21.62
C LEU A 364 -10.88 2.18 21.68
N PRO A 365 -10.21 2.53 22.80
CA PRO A 365 -9.96 1.69 23.98
C PRO A 365 -11.15 1.57 24.93
N LEU A 366 -11.29 0.42 25.59
CA LEU A 366 -12.32 0.22 26.61
C LEU A 366 -11.99 0.99 27.90
N PRO A 367 -12.99 1.60 28.57
CA PRO A 367 -12.77 2.27 29.84
C PRO A 367 -12.36 1.26 30.93
N LYS A 368 -11.26 1.56 31.64
CA LYS A 368 -10.76 0.71 32.74
C LYS A 368 -11.69 0.71 33.97
N ASN A 369 -12.62 1.65 34.05
CA ASN A 369 -13.57 1.85 35.16
C ASN A 369 -15.02 1.55 34.74
N ALA A 370 -15.23 0.70 33.74
CA ALA A 370 -16.58 0.23 33.38
C ALA A 370 -17.30 -0.33 34.62
N GLU A 371 -18.61 -0.13 34.71
CA GLU A 371 -19.39 -0.61 35.86
C GLU A 371 -19.46 -2.14 35.84
N SER A 372 -19.72 -2.72 34.67
CA SER A 372 -19.82 -4.16 34.48
C SER A 372 -19.32 -4.61 33.10
N ILE A 373 -18.58 -5.71 33.06
CA ILE A 373 -18.03 -6.29 31.84
C ILE A 373 -18.46 -7.76 31.75
N LEU A 374 -19.08 -8.13 30.64
CA LEU A 374 -19.28 -9.54 30.28
C LEU A 374 -18.03 -10.04 29.55
N VAL A 375 -17.46 -11.14 30.01
CA VAL A 375 -16.43 -11.88 29.26
C VAL A 375 -17.04 -13.21 28.85
N ALA A 376 -17.03 -13.52 27.55
CA ALA A 376 -17.68 -14.70 27.00
C ALA A 376 -16.81 -15.46 26.01
N GLY A 377 -17.21 -16.69 25.67
CA GLY A 377 -16.53 -17.57 24.72
C GLY A 377 -15.57 -18.58 25.36
N SER A 378 -15.45 -19.74 24.71
CA SER A 378 -14.73 -20.93 25.18
C SER A 378 -13.23 -20.71 25.43
N HIS A 379 -12.65 -19.66 24.85
CA HIS A 379 -11.23 -19.35 24.96
C HIS A 379 -10.92 -18.31 26.03
N ALA A 380 -11.92 -17.62 26.58
CA ALA A 380 -11.69 -16.55 27.55
C ALA A 380 -11.00 -17.04 28.83
N ASN A 381 -11.37 -18.22 29.33
CA ASN A 381 -10.80 -18.81 30.55
C ASN A 381 -10.26 -20.22 30.33
N ASN A 382 -9.51 -20.44 29.24
CA ASN A 382 -8.92 -21.72 28.91
C ASN A 382 -7.48 -21.54 28.42
N LEU A 383 -6.52 -21.78 29.30
CA LEU A 383 -5.09 -21.59 29.04
C LEU A 383 -4.58 -22.58 27.97
N GLY A 384 -5.01 -23.84 28.04
CA GLY A 384 -4.66 -24.86 27.06
C GLY A 384 -5.05 -24.45 25.63
N ASN A 385 -6.27 -23.93 25.46
CA ASN A 385 -6.71 -23.39 24.17
C ASN A 385 -5.91 -22.15 23.73
N GLN A 386 -5.49 -21.30 24.66
CA GLN A 386 -4.68 -20.11 24.36
C GLN A 386 -3.23 -20.46 23.97
N CYS A 387 -2.69 -21.60 24.42
CA CYS A 387 -1.33 -22.03 24.12
C CYS A 387 -1.23 -22.83 22.81
N GLY A 388 -2.30 -23.49 22.36
CA GLY A 388 -2.33 -24.25 21.10
C GLY A 388 -1.60 -25.61 21.14
N GLY A 389 -1.32 -26.18 19.97
CA GLY A 389 -0.59 -27.44 19.82
C GLY A 389 0.85 -27.37 20.33
N TRP A 390 1.51 -28.52 20.45
CA TRP A 390 2.86 -28.67 21.04
C TRP A 390 3.02 -28.26 22.52
N THR A 391 1.94 -27.82 23.17
CA THR A 391 1.95 -27.48 24.60
C THR A 391 1.73 -28.75 25.44
N ILE A 392 2.80 -29.23 26.08
CA ILE A 392 2.87 -30.45 26.92
C ILE A 392 2.66 -31.76 26.14
N THR A 393 1.65 -31.84 25.28
CA THR A 393 1.36 -32.97 24.40
C THR A 393 1.42 -32.53 22.94
N TRP A 394 1.52 -33.50 22.02
CA TRP A 394 1.62 -33.25 20.58
C TRP A 394 0.48 -32.36 20.05
N GLN A 395 -0.77 -32.73 20.31
CA GLN A 395 -1.95 -31.98 19.86
C GLN A 395 -2.32 -30.81 20.79
N GLY A 396 -1.65 -30.67 21.94
CA GLY A 396 -2.12 -29.81 23.03
C GLY A 396 -3.33 -30.42 23.74
N LEU A 397 -3.76 -29.76 24.82
CA LEU A 397 -4.91 -30.16 25.63
C LEU A 397 -5.71 -28.91 26.03
N THR A 398 -7.01 -29.08 26.24
CA THR A 398 -7.87 -28.01 26.76
C THR A 398 -7.83 -27.97 28.29
N GLY A 399 -8.02 -26.79 28.87
CA GLY A 399 -8.12 -26.60 30.33
C GLY A 399 -6.98 -25.76 30.94
N ASN A 400 -7.09 -25.48 32.24
CA ASN A 400 -6.20 -24.54 32.95
C ASN A 400 -5.12 -25.21 33.81
N ASN A 401 -5.16 -26.53 33.98
CA ASN A 401 -4.27 -27.26 34.90
C ASN A 401 -3.02 -27.84 34.22
N LEU A 402 -2.74 -27.43 32.98
CA LEU A 402 -1.72 -28.04 32.12
C LEU A 402 -0.36 -27.35 32.21
N THR A 403 -0.38 -26.01 32.36
CA THR A 403 0.83 -25.18 32.45
C THR A 403 0.53 -23.93 33.28
N ALA A 404 1.58 -23.22 33.71
CA ALA A 404 1.44 -21.95 34.40
C ALA A 404 1.28 -20.81 33.38
N GLY A 405 0.34 -19.90 33.63
CA GLY A 405 0.08 -18.77 32.75
C GLY A 405 -1.06 -17.89 33.25
N THR A 406 -1.45 -16.92 32.43
CA THR A 406 -2.54 -15.99 32.72
C THR A 406 -3.58 -16.11 31.62
N THR A 407 -4.80 -16.52 31.96
CA THR A 407 -5.90 -16.55 30.99
C THR A 407 -6.33 -15.13 30.62
N ILE A 408 -6.86 -14.93 29.41
CA ILE A 408 -7.45 -13.64 28.99
C ILE A 408 -8.44 -13.09 30.02
N LEU A 409 -9.34 -13.92 30.57
CA LEU A 409 -10.25 -13.51 31.64
C LEU A 409 -9.50 -12.97 32.87
N SER A 410 -8.50 -13.70 33.37
CA SER A 410 -7.73 -13.26 34.53
C SER A 410 -6.91 -11.99 34.25
N ALA A 411 -6.42 -11.82 33.02
CA ALA A 411 -5.70 -10.61 32.60
C ALA A 411 -6.63 -9.39 32.53
N ILE A 412 -7.86 -9.54 32.03
CA ILE A 412 -8.87 -8.47 32.05
C ILE A 412 -9.18 -8.09 33.49
N SER A 413 -9.43 -9.08 34.36
CA SER A 413 -9.69 -8.87 35.78
C SER A 413 -8.57 -8.13 36.51
N ALA A 414 -7.32 -8.40 36.17
CA ALA A 414 -6.18 -7.70 36.75
C ALA A 414 -5.97 -6.27 36.20
N THR A 415 -6.57 -5.94 35.05
CA THR A 415 -6.30 -4.69 34.32
C THR A 415 -7.32 -3.58 34.62
N VAL A 416 -8.56 -3.94 34.92
CA VAL A 416 -9.65 -2.99 35.21
C VAL A 416 -9.70 -2.60 36.69
N SER A 417 -10.50 -1.60 37.04
CA SER A 417 -10.70 -1.16 38.42
C SER A 417 -11.18 -2.31 39.30
N PRO A 418 -10.70 -2.45 40.55
CA PRO A 418 -11.23 -3.42 41.50
C PRO A 418 -12.74 -3.29 41.78
N SER A 419 -13.32 -2.12 41.47
CA SER A 419 -14.77 -1.86 41.58
C SER A 419 -15.59 -2.34 40.38
N THR A 420 -14.96 -2.71 39.26
CA THR A 420 -15.64 -3.18 38.05
C THR A 420 -16.16 -4.61 38.25
N LYS A 421 -17.45 -4.84 38.00
CA LYS A 421 -18.05 -6.18 38.09
C LYS A 421 -17.77 -6.98 36.81
N ILE A 422 -16.89 -7.98 36.90
CA ILE A 422 -16.64 -8.90 35.78
C ILE A 422 -17.53 -10.12 35.93
N VAL A 423 -18.25 -10.44 34.86
CA VAL A 423 -19.08 -11.65 34.78
C VAL A 423 -18.56 -12.51 33.64
N TYR A 424 -18.13 -13.72 33.95
CA TYR A 424 -17.76 -14.71 32.96
C TYR A 424 -18.95 -15.64 32.70
N ASN A 425 -19.36 -15.75 31.45
CA ASN A 425 -20.29 -16.78 30.99
C ASN A 425 -19.79 -17.27 29.63
N GLU A 426 -19.45 -18.54 29.52
CA GLU A 426 -18.87 -19.10 28.30
C GLU A 426 -19.83 -19.02 27.11
N ASN A 427 -21.11 -19.36 27.34
CA ASN A 427 -22.15 -19.43 26.31
C ASN A 427 -23.40 -18.69 26.81
N PRO A 428 -23.36 -17.35 26.89
CA PRO A 428 -24.48 -16.57 27.40
C PRO A 428 -25.63 -16.60 26.40
N ASP A 429 -26.84 -16.88 26.89
CA ASP A 429 -28.06 -16.76 26.09
C ASP A 429 -28.56 -15.30 26.05
N ASP A 430 -29.48 -15.03 25.11
CA ASP A 430 -30.03 -13.69 24.87
C ASP A 430 -30.77 -13.13 26.09
N GLU A 431 -31.43 -13.99 26.87
CA GLU A 431 -32.15 -13.60 28.07
C GLU A 431 -31.19 -13.17 29.19
N PHE A 432 -30.09 -13.90 29.37
CA PHE A 432 -29.01 -13.58 30.30
C PHE A 432 -28.34 -12.24 29.96
N VAL A 433 -28.03 -12.01 28.69
CA VAL A 433 -27.40 -10.75 28.24
C VAL A 433 -28.36 -9.57 28.41
N LYS A 434 -29.64 -9.71 28.07
CA LYS A 434 -30.63 -8.62 28.19
C LYS A 434 -31.02 -8.30 29.63
N SER A 435 -31.08 -9.30 30.49
CA SER A 435 -31.42 -9.12 31.92
C SER A 435 -30.25 -8.53 32.74
N SER A 436 -29.04 -8.59 32.20
CA SER A 436 -27.82 -8.10 32.85
C SER A 436 -27.34 -6.83 32.17
N ASN A 437 -27.44 -5.68 32.84
CA ASN A 437 -27.02 -4.38 32.30
C ASN A 437 -25.48 -4.27 32.20
N PHE A 438 -24.89 -4.86 31.16
CA PHE A 438 -23.44 -4.85 30.89
C PHE A 438 -23.00 -3.59 30.14
N SER A 439 -21.91 -2.94 30.57
CA SER A 439 -21.35 -1.79 29.87
C SER A 439 -20.66 -2.17 28.56
N VAL A 440 -20.01 -3.34 28.52
CA VAL A 440 -19.38 -3.92 27.33
C VAL A 440 -19.28 -5.44 27.44
N ALA A 441 -19.28 -6.13 26.31
CA ALA A 441 -18.98 -7.56 26.21
C ALA A 441 -17.65 -7.79 25.47
N ILE A 442 -16.80 -8.63 26.02
CA ILE A 442 -15.56 -9.12 25.41
C ILE A 442 -15.76 -10.60 25.09
N VAL A 443 -15.87 -10.92 23.80
CA VAL A 443 -16.09 -12.30 23.33
C VAL A 443 -14.78 -12.85 22.78
N VAL A 444 -14.30 -13.95 23.37
CA VAL A 444 -13.03 -14.59 23.03
C VAL A 444 -13.30 -15.94 22.39
N VAL A 445 -13.03 -16.02 21.09
CA VAL A 445 -13.24 -17.21 20.26
C VAL A 445 -11.92 -17.64 19.60
N GLY A 446 -11.80 -18.93 19.30
CA GLY A 446 -10.62 -19.53 18.70
C GLY A 446 -10.85 -20.99 18.37
N GLU A 447 -9.81 -21.65 17.87
CA GLU A 447 -9.81 -23.07 17.54
C GLU A 447 -9.27 -23.89 18.72
N PRO A 448 -9.79 -25.11 18.98
CA PRO A 448 -9.14 -26.03 19.92
C PRO A 448 -7.67 -26.29 19.53
N PRO A 449 -6.79 -26.64 20.48
CA PRO A 449 -5.41 -27.01 20.18
C PRO A 449 -5.32 -28.14 19.13
N TYR A 450 -4.44 -27.96 18.14
CA TYR A 450 -4.06 -28.97 17.17
C TYR A 450 -2.60 -28.75 16.71
N ALA A 451 -1.99 -29.80 16.17
CA ALA A 451 -0.73 -29.73 15.43
C ALA A 451 -0.72 -30.82 14.37
N GLU A 452 -0.21 -30.53 13.17
CA GLU A 452 -0.16 -31.51 12.05
C GLU A 452 -1.55 -32.09 11.74
N PHE A 453 -1.70 -32.95 10.72
CA PHE A 453 -2.89 -33.76 10.36
C PHE A 453 -4.29 -33.26 10.79
N ASN A 454 -4.58 -33.26 12.09
CA ASN A 454 -5.80 -32.75 12.73
C ASN A 454 -6.09 -31.27 12.41
N GLY A 455 -5.05 -30.48 12.11
CA GLY A 455 -5.18 -29.09 11.70
C GLY A 455 -5.52 -28.89 10.23
N ASP A 456 -5.35 -29.90 9.37
CA ASP A 456 -5.64 -29.77 7.95
C ASP A 456 -7.13 -29.53 7.74
N ASN A 457 -7.46 -28.37 7.18
CA ASN A 457 -8.84 -27.97 7.02
C ASN A 457 -9.14 -27.54 5.59
N LEU A 458 -9.76 -28.43 4.82
CA LEU A 458 -10.18 -28.14 3.45
C LEU A 458 -11.30 -27.09 3.36
N ASN A 459 -11.91 -26.71 4.48
CA ASN A 459 -12.99 -25.75 4.57
C ASN A 459 -12.78 -24.76 5.74
N LEU A 460 -12.13 -23.63 5.44
CA LEU A 460 -11.79 -22.56 6.39
C LEU A 460 -13.02 -21.71 6.77
N THR A 461 -14.02 -22.33 7.38
CA THR A 461 -15.17 -21.65 7.96
C THR A 461 -15.10 -21.73 9.47
N ILE A 462 -15.34 -20.60 10.15
CA ILE A 462 -15.60 -20.60 11.60
C ILE A 462 -16.80 -21.53 11.84
N PRO A 463 -16.67 -22.62 12.63
CA PRO A 463 -17.78 -23.55 12.84
C PRO A 463 -18.94 -22.85 13.54
N GLU A 464 -20.12 -22.82 12.92
CA GLU A 464 -21.34 -22.45 13.63
C GLU A 464 -21.82 -23.62 14.50
N PRO A 465 -22.25 -23.40 15.75
CA PRO A 465 -22.97 -24.42 16.49
C PRO A 465 -24.36 -24.61 15.86
N GLY A 466 -24.51 -25.62 14.99
CA GLY A 466 -25.81 -26.04 14.45
C GLY A 466 -26.39 -25.16 13.31
N PRO A 467 -27.45 -25.61 12.62
CA PRO A 467 -27.47 -25.66 11.15
C PRO A 467 -27.99 -24.39 10.44
N ASN A 468 -27.15 -23.85 9.54
CA ASN A 468 -27.37 -23.15 8.25
C ASN A 468 -28.76 -22.52 7.94
N PRO A 469 -28.85 -21.28 7.40
CA PRO A 469 -28.46 -21.04 5.99
C PRO A 469 -27.77 -19.68 5.66
N ARG A 470 -26.83 -19.68 4.69
CA ARG A 470 -26.11 -18.52 4.10
C ARG A 470 -26.53 -18.21 2.64
N TRP A 471 -26.38 -16.94 2.22
CA TRP A 471 -26.77 -16.30 0.94
C TRP A 471 -25.63 -16.21 -0.13
N GLY A 472 -25.96 -16.07 -1.43
CA GLY A 472 -25.02 -16.03 -2.60
C GLY A 472 -25.05 -14.73 -3.46
N ARG A 473 -24.15 -14.62 -4.46
CA ARG A 473 -23.78 -13.39 -5.24
C ARG A 473 -24.79 -12.99 -6.36
N CYS A 474 -25.22 -11.72 -6.42
CA CYS A 474 -26.02 -11.12 -7.52
C CYS A 474 -25.35 -9.85 -8.10
N TYR A 475 -24.31 -9.95 -8.94
CA TYR A 475 -23.62 -8.78 -9.52
C TYR A 475 -23.61 -8.68 -11.06
N GLU A 476 -24.16 -9.63 -11.82
CA GLU A 476 -24.15 -9.59 -13.31
C GLU A 476 -25.53 -9.74 -13.99
N SER A 477 -26.63 -9.77 -13.23
CA SER A 477 -28.00 -9.81 -13.76
C SER A 477 -28.65 -8.42 -13.75
N TYR A 478 -29.27 -8.01 -14.86
CA TYR A 478 -30.01 -6.73 -14.94
C TYR A 478 -31.38 -6.78 -14.24
N SER A 479 -31.89 -7.98 -13.94
CA SER A 479 -33.14 -8.22 -13.20
C SER A 479 -33.26 -9.70 -12.80
N GLU A 480 -34.00 -10.03 -11.75
CA GLU A 480 -34.44 -11.41 -11.42
C GLU A 480 -35.73 -11.81 -12.17
N ASP A 481 -36.39 -10.86 -12.84
CA ASP A 481 -37.59 -11.11 -13.66
C ASP A 481 -37.22 -11.64 -15.05
N HIS A 482 -37.50 -12.91 -15.28
CA HIS A 482 -37.25 -13.60 -16.54
C HIS A 482 -37.91 -12.97 -17.78
N LYS A 483 -39.02 -12.21 -17.62
CA LYS A 483 -39.68 -11.50 -18.73
C LYS A 483 -38.91 -10.25 -19.12
N ILE A 484 -38.29 -9.58 -18.14
CA ILE A 484 -37.41 -8.41 -18.37
C ILE A 484 -36.14 -8.87 -19.09
N ILE A 485 -35.52 -9.97 -18.65
CA ILE A 485 -34.37 -10.58 -19.32
C ILE A 485 -34.74 -11.01 -20.75
N GLN A 486 -35.92 -11.60 -20.95
CA GLN A 486 -36.39 -12.01 -22.27
C GLN A 486 -36.62 -10.80 -23.20
N ALA A 487 -37.18 -9.69 -22.71
CA ALA A 487 -37.34 -8.46 -23.49
C ALA A 487 -35.98 -7.84 -23.87
N MET A 488 -34.97 -7.92 -23.00
CA MET A 488 -33.63 -7.41 -23.28
C MET A 488 -32.92 -8.14 -24.43
N SER A 489 -33.34 -9.35 -24.79
CA SER A 489 -32.81 -10.07 -25.98
C SER A 489 -33.13 -9.38 -27.33
N GLU A 490 -34.05 -8.40 -27.35
CA GLU A 490 -34.28 -7.52 -28.50
C GLU A 490 -33.10 -6.56 -28.77
N MET A 491 -32.18 -6.37 -27.82
CA MET A 491 -30.94 -5.62 -28.05
C MET A 491 -30.12 -6.20 -29.22
N VAL A 492 -30.23 -7.50 -29.48
CA VAL A 492 -29.60 -8.14 -30.66
C VAL A 492 -30.11 -7.52 -31.95
N ILE A 493 -31.41 -7.22 -32.06
CA ILE A 493 -32.00 -6.52 -33.21
C ILE A 493 -31.45 -5.08 -33.30
N GLY A 494 -31.28 -4.41 -32.16
CA GLY A 494 -30.70 -3.06 -32.13
C GLY A 494 -29.25 -3.03 -32.66
N LEU A 495 -28.42 -3.95 -32.15
CA LEU A 495 -26.99 -4.05 -32.47
C LEU A 495 -26.73 -4.57 -33.88
N GLN A 496 -27.47 -5.58 -34.33
CA GLN A 496 -27.24 -6.26 -35.60
C GLN A 496 -28.22 -5.89 -36.72
N GLY A 497 -29.34 -5.23 -36.42
CA GLY A 497 -30.46 -5.05 -37.36
C GLY A 497 -31.44 -6.23 -37.35
N GLU A 498 -32.66 -6.00 -37.86
CA GLU A 498 -33.70 -7.02 -37.92
C GLU A 498 -33.39 -8.05 -39.01
N ASN A 499 -33.27 -9.32 -38.64
CA ASN A 499 -32.87 -10.38 -39.56
C ASN A 499 -34.03 -10.75 -40.50
N PRO A 500 -33.95 -10.47 -41.82
CA PRO A 500 -35.01 -10.79 -42.76
C PRO A 500 -34.96 -12.26 -43.23
N ASN A 501 -33.94 -13.03 -42.81
CA ASN A 501 -33.63 -14.36 -43.33
C ASN A 501 -33.98 -15.49 -42.35
N ARG A 502 -33.67 -16.75 -42.74
CA ARG A 502 -33.91 -17.97 -41.94
C ARG A 502 -33.45 -17.84 -40.48
N LYS A 503 -34.36 -18.13 -39.55
CA LYS A 503 -34.11 -18.24 -38.10
C LYS A 503 -32.85 -19.07 -37.81
N GLY A 504 -32.02 -18.57 -36.89
CA GLY A 504 -30.78 -19.23 -36.47
C GLY A 504 -29.56 -18.97 -37.36
N VAL A 505 -29.67 -18.15 -38.43
CA VAL A 505 -28.51 -17.72 -39.22
C VAL A 505 -28.00 -16.36 -38.72
N PRO A 506 -26.70 -16.20 -38.45
CA PRO A 506 -26.10 -14.91 -38.12
C PRO A 506 -26.47 -13.83 -39.13
N TYR A 507 -26.79 -12.65 -38.63
CA TYR A 507 -27.14 -11.51 -39.45
C TYR A 507 -26.50 -10.23 -38.91
N VAL A 508 -26.04 -9.37 -39.82
CA VAL A 508 -25.62 -8.01 -39.56
C VAL A 508 -26.15 -7.18 -40.73
N GLY A 509 -27.11 -6.30 -40.46
CA GLY A 509 -27.98 -5.69 -41.47
C GLY A 509 -27.45 -4.42 -42.14
N GLY A 510 -26.15 -4.15 -42.05
CA GLY A 510 -25.55 -2.96 -42.63
C GLY A 510 -24.15 -2.68 -42.08
N LYS A 511 -23.44 -1.76 -42.72
CA LYS A 511 -22.07 -1.34 -42.35
C LYS A 511 -21.99 -0.62 -40.99
N ASP A 512 -23.13 -0.18 -40.46
CA ASP A 512 -23.28 0.55 -39.19
C ASP A 512 -23.72 -0.34 -38.02
N LYS A 513 -23.78 -1.66 -38.24
CA LYS A 513 -24.23 -2.66 -37.26
C LYS A 513 -23.06 -3.52 -36.80
N VAL A 514 -23.13 -3.99 -35.56
CA VAL A 514 -22.06 -4.75 -34.91
C VAL A 514 -22.53 -6.16 -34.59
N LEU A 515 -21.62 -7.13 -34.68
CA LEU A 515 -21.91 -8.51 -34.32
C LEU A 515 -22.14 -8.62 -32.80
N ALA A 516 -23.29 -9.14 -32.41
CA ALA A 516 -23.64 -9.37 -31.01
C ALA A 516 -23.15 -10.74 -30.53
N CYS A 517 -22.79 -10.80 -29.24
CA CYS A 517 -22.49 -12.03 -28.52
C CYS A 517 -23.46 -12.16 -27.35
N ALA A 518 -24.21 -13.27 -27.29
CA ALA A 518 -25.04 -13.58 -26.13
C ALA A 518 -24.21 -14.36 -25.10
N LYS A 519 -24.12 -13.85 -23.87
CA LYS A 519 -23.33 -14.41 -22.77
C LYS A 519 -24.08 -14.35 -21.43
N HIS A 520 -23.89 -15.28 -20.49
CA HIS A 520 -23.29 -16.62 -20.66
C HIS A 520 -24.36 -17.68 -20.94
N PHE A 521 -24.17 -18.48 -21.99
CA PHE A 521 -25.13 -19.47 -22.49
C PHE A 521 -25.50 -20.51 -21.43
N VAL A 522 -26.60 -20.21 -20.73
CA VAL A 522 -27.30 -21.02 -19.72
C VAL A 522 -26.50 -21.22 -18.42
N GLY A 523 -27.20 -21.14 -17.27
CA GLY A 523 -26.71 -21.64 -15.96
C GLY A 523 -25.66 -20.81 -15.22
N ASP A 524 -25.52 -19.52 -15.54
CA ASP A 524 -24.65 -18.62 -14.78
C ASP A 524 -25.36 -17.98 -13.58
N GLY A 525 -25.83 -18.83 -12.65
CA GLY A 525 -26.55 -18.37 -11.44
C GLY A 525 -27.59 -19.34 -10.84
N GLY A 526 -27.69 -20.58 -11.32
CA GLY A 526 -28.60 -21.59 -10.75
C GLY A 526 -27.84 -22.63 -9.92
N THR A 527 -27.91 -22.53 -8.58
CA THR A 527 -27.29 -23.53 -7.67
C THR A 527 -28.35 -24.31 -6.91
N VAL A 528 -28.34 -25.64 -7.05
CA VAL A 528 -28.91 -26.56 -6.05
C VAL A 528 -27.79 -26.84 -5.06
N LYS A 529 -27.96 -26.38 -3.80
CA LYS A 529 -26.96 -26.48 -2.70
C LYS A 529 -25.68 -25.70 -3.00
N GLY A 530 -25.64 -24.41 -2.61
CA GLY A 530 -24.56 -23.43 -2.86
C GLY A 530 -23.14 -23.80 -2.41
N ILE A 531 -22.58 -24.85 -3.01
CA ILE A 531 -21.18 -25.16 -3.18
C ILE A 531 -20.73 -24.31 -4.39
N ASP A 532 -19.49 -23.83 -4.42
CA ASP A 532 -18.83 -23.48 -5.70
C ASP A 532 -18.57 -24.76 -6.50
N GLU A 533 -19.67 -25.40 -6.91
CA GLU A 533 -19.68 -26.22 -8.09
C GLU A 533 -20.25 -25.32 -9.16
N ASN A 534 -19.36 -24.87 -10.03
CA ASN A 534 -19.59 -24.60 -11.45
C ASN A 534 -20.47 -25.71 -12.06
N ASN A 535 -21.73 -25.88 -11.65
CA ASN A 535 -22.63 -26.96 -12.01
C ASN A 535 -24.11 -26.64 -11.71
N THR A 536 -24.87 -26.27 -12.73
CA THR A 536 -26.32 -26.12 -12.65
C THR A 536 -26.98 -27.49 -12.72
N VAL A 537 -27.69 -27.89 -11.65
CA VAL A 537 -28.45 -29.15 -11.62
C VAL A 537 -29.93 -28.84 -11.81
N THR A 538 -30.43 -29.04 -13.02
CA THR A 538 -31.85 -28.82 -13.36
C THR A 538 -32.30 -29.88 -14.35
N ASP A 539 -33.59 -30.21 -14.34
CA ASP A 539 -34.17 -30.96 -15.44
C ASP A 539 -34.27 -30.09 -16.72
N TRP A 540 -34.53 -30.76 -17.85
CA TRP A 540 -34.72 -30.11 -19.14
C TRP A 540 -35.90 -29.13 -19.13
N HIS A 541 -36.97 -29.41 -18.39
CA HIS A 541 -38.15 -28.57 -18.36
C HIS A 541 -37.86 -27.20 -17.74
N THR A 542 -37.14 -27.20 -16.62
CA THR A 542 -36.70 -26.02 -15.87
C THR A 542 -35.68 -25.22 -16.67
N LEU A 543 -34.74 -25.92 -17.33
CA LEU A 543 -33.76 -25.29 -18.23
C LEU A 543 -34.46 -24.54 -19.38
N LEU A 544 -35.43 -25.19 -20.02
CA LEU A 544 -36.16 -24.68 -21.19
C LEU A 544 -37.14 -23.55 -20.83
N SER A 545 -37.73 -23.59 -19.64
CA SER A 545 -38.73 -22.61 -19.21
C SER A 545 -38.14 -21.35 -18.58
N ILE A 546 -36.99 -21.45 -17.91
CA ILE A 546 -36.42 -20.34 -17.13
C ILE A 546 -35.21 -19.71 -17.83
N HIS A 547 -34.25 -20.52 -18.28
CA HIS A 547 -32.97 -20.00 -18.77
C HIS A 547 -32.89 -19.83 -20.29
N MET A 548 -33.63 -20.64 -21.04
CA MET A 548 -33.56 -20.67 -22.52
C MET A 548 -34.34 -19.60 -23.29
N PRO A 549 -35.47 -19.02 -22.80
CA PRO A 549 -36.28 -18.11 -23.61
C PRO A 549 -35.51 -16.90 -24.20
N ALA A 550 -34.58 -16.31 -23.42
CA ALA A 550 -33.78 -15.17 -23.87
C ALA A 550 -32.73 -15.57 -24.94
N TYR A 551 -32.13 -16.76 -24.84
CA TYR A 551 -31.20 -17.29 -25.84
C TYR A 551 -31.91 -17.70 -27.12
N TYR A 552 -33.08 -18.33 -27.00
CA TYR A 552 -33.92 -18.66 -28.14
C TYR A 552 -34.29 -17.41 -28.94
N ASN A 553 -34.72 -16.34 -28.26
CA ASN A 553 -35.01 -15.06 -28.89
C ASN A 553 -33.76 -14.44 -29.55
N SER A 554 -32.61 -14.47 -28.87
CA SER A 554 -31.34 -13.99 -29.45
C SER A 554 -30.95 -14.74 -30.74
N ILE A 555 -31.18 -16.06 -30.78
CA ILE A 555 -30.90 -16.91 -31.94
C ILE A 555 -31.88 -16.62 -33.10
N ILE A 556 -33.16 -16.42 -32.80
CA ILE A 556 -34.15 -16.01 -33.80
C ILE A 556 -33.76 -14.66 -34.40
N ASN A 557 -33.27 -13.74 -33.56
CA ASN A 557 -32.84 -12.40 -33.95
C ASN A 557 -31.46 -12.40 -34.66
N GLY A 558 -30.89 -13.57 -34.93
CA GLY A 558 -29.69 -13.72 -35.75
C GLY A 558 -28.40 -13.40 -35.02
N VAL A 559 -28.32 -13.57 -33.68
CA VAL A 559 -27.08 -13.38 -32.91
C VAL A 559 -25.89 -14.07 -33.58
N GLY A 560 -24.78 -13.35 -33.73
CA GLY A 560 -23.62 -13.86 -34.45
C GLY A 560 -22.83 -14.92 -33.70
N THR A 561 -22.75 -14.74 -32.38
CA THR A 561 -21.94 -15.57 -31.50
C THR A 561 -22.64 -15.85 -30.17
N ILE A 562 -22.33 -17.00 -29.59
CA ILE A 562 -22.81 -17.41 -28.27
C ILE A 562 -21.60 -17.82 -27.44
N MET A 563 -21.49 -17.26 -26.24
CA MET A 563 -20.43 -17.61 -25.30
C MET A 563 -20.92 -18.64 -24.30
N VAL A 564 -20.23 -19.77 -24.20
CA VAL A 564 -20.53 -20.80 -23.19
C VAL A 564 -19.81 -20.52 -21.87
N SER A 565 -20.50 -20.76 -20.75
CA SER A 565 -19.96 -20.59 -19.40
C SER A 565 -18.85 -21.61 -19.09
N TYR A 566 -18.00 -21.29 -18.11
CA TYR A 566 -17.06 -22.22 -17.47
C TYR A 566 -17.75 -23.23 -16.53
N SER A 567 -19.05 -23.04 -16.29
CA SER A 567 -19.92 -23.91 -15.50
C SER A 567 -20.23 -25.26 -16.16
N SER A 568 -20.78 -26.17 -15.39
CA SER A 568 -21.30 -27.49 -15.78
C SER A 568 -22.82 -27.47 -15.73
N TRP A 569 -23.46 -28.40 -16.43
CA TRP A 569 -24.88 -28.68 -16.29
C TRP A 569 -25.06 -30.19 -16.09
N ASN A 570 -25.75 -30.57 -15.01
CA ASN A 570 -25.90 -31.96 -14.56
C ASN A 570 -24.57 -32.76 -14.54
N GLY A 571 -23.51 -32.13 -14.04
CA GLY A 571 -22.18 -32.73 -13.88
C GLY A 571 -21.30 -32.70 -15.13
N VAL A 572 -21.78 -32.18 -16.26
CA VAL A 572 -21.02 -32.09 -17.52
C VAL A 572 -20.69 -30.64 -17.84
N LYS A 573 -19.41 -30.31 -18.00
CA LYS A 573 -18.95 -28.96 -18.39
C LYS A 573 -19.68 -28.47 -19.63
N MET A 574 -20.20 -27.25 -19.61
CA MET A 574 -21.07 -26.74 -20.69
C MET A 574 -20.34 -26.65 -22.04
N HIS A 575 -19.07 -26.23 -22.05
CA HIS A 575 -18.22 -26.26 -23.25
C HIS A 575 -17.93 -27.68 -23.76
N ALA A 576 -18.17 -28.70 -22.94
CA ALA A 576 -18.01 -30.11 -23.26
C ALA A 576 -19.35 -30.87 -23.32
N ASN A 577 -20.50 -30.20 -23.22
CA ASN A 577 -21.82 -30.86 -23.20
C ASN A 577 -22.38 -31.00 -24.62
N ARG A 578 -22.44 -32.26 -25.12
CA ARG A 578 -22.89 -32.56 -26.49
C ARG A 578 -24.38 -32.25 -26.67
N ASP A 579 -25.19 -32.63 -25.68
CA ASP A 579 -26.64 -32.52 -25.77
C ASP A 579 -27.05 -31.04 -25.80
N LEU A 580 -26.36 -30.19 -25.04
CA LEU A 580 -26.62 -28.75 -24.98
C LEU A 580 -26.09 -28.01 -26.23
N VAL A 581 -24.83 -28.23 -26.62
CA VAL A 581 -24.17 -27.41 -27.65
C VAL A 581 -24.38 -27.97 -29.06
N THR A 582 -24.33 -29.28 -29.24
CA THR A 582 -24.44 -29.91 -30.55
C THR A 582 -25.89 -30.25 -30.86
N GLU A 583 -26.52 -31.09 -30.03
CA GLU A 583 -27.86 -31.60 -30.35
C GLU A 583 -28.91 -30.52 -30.17
N PHE A 584 -28.90 -29.79 -29.06
CA PHE A 584 -29.89 -28.76 -28.79
C PHE A 584 -29.58 -27.45 -29.52
N LEU A 585 -28.45 -26.80 -29.27
CA LEU A 585 -28.16 -25.49 -29.85
C LEU A 585 -27.98 -25.54 -31.39
N LYS A 586 -27.17 -26.47 -31.91
CA LYS A 586 -26.87 -26.54 -33.35
C LYS A 586 -27.93 -27.31 -34.13
N ASP A 587 -28.43 -28.44 -33.62
CA ASP A 587 -29.36 -29.29 -34.36
C ASP A 587 -30.83 -29.03 -34.05
N THR A 588 -31.24 -28.74 -32.81
CA THR A 588 -32.63 -28.40 -32.46
C THR A 588 -32.94 -26.93 -32.77
N LEU A 589 -32.15 -26.00 -32.25
CA LEU A 589 -32.33 -24.54 -32.47
C LEU A 589 -31.78 -24.05 -33.81
N LYS A 590 -31.14 -24.95 -34.58
CA LYS A 590 -30.58 -24.68 -35.91
C LYS A 590 -29.60 -23.50 -35.92
N PHE A 591 -28.89 -23.23 -34.81
CA PHE A 591 -27.91 -22.15 -34.75
C PHE A 591 -26.75 -22.36 -35.74
N ARG A 592 -26.55 -21.40 -36.64
CA ARG A 592 -25.56 -21.43 -37.73
C ARG A 592 -24.37 -20.46 -37.53
N GLY A 593 -24.32 -19.76 -36.40
CA GLY A 593 -23.15 -18.99 -35.96
C GLY A 593 -22.07 -19.88 -35.34
N PHE A 594 -21.06 -19.22 -34.76
CA PHE A 594 -20.00 -19.89 -34.03
C PHE A 594 -20.13 -19.68 -32.52
N VAL A 595 -19.71 -20.68 -31.76
CA VAL A 595 -19.76 -20.70 -30.30
C VAL A 595 -18.36 -20.41 -29.79
N ILE A 596 -18.22 -19.59 -28.76
CA ILE A 596 -16.94 -19.23 -28.14
C ILE A 596 -16.90 -19.65 -26.67
N SER A 597 -15.71 -19.94 -26.14
CA SER A 597 -15.51 -20.15 -24.71
C SER A 597 -15.42 -18.82 -23.95
N HIS A 598 -15.69 -18.84 -22.64
CA HIS A 598 -15.29 -17.77 -21.73
C HIS A 598 -13.75 -17.67 -21.65
N TYR A 599 -13.23 -16.49 -21.27
CA TYR A 599 -11.81 -16.26 -20.97
C TYR A 599 -11.37 -17.19 -19.82
N GLN A 600 -10.26 -17.89 -19.96
CA GLN A 600 -9.74 -18.88 -18.98
C GLN A 600 -10.63 -20.12 -18.71
N ALA A 601 -11.69 -20.37 -19.49
CA ALA A 601 -12.51 -21.58 -19.33
C ALA A 601 -11.71 -22.88 -19.56
N ILE A 602 -10.55 -22.79 -20.21
CA ILE A 602 -9.65 -23.90 -20.51
C ILE A 602 -8.22 -23.49 -20.09
N ASP A 603 -7.98 -23.42 -18.77
CA ASP A 603 -6.68 -23.08 -18.22
C ASP A 603 -5.89 -24.34 -17.80
N LYS A 604 -4.60 -24.37 -18.16
CA LYS A 604 -3.50 -25.33 -17.83
C LYS A 604 -3.24 -26.46 -18.83
N ILE A 605 -2.08 -26.43 -19.50
CA ILE A 605 -1.54 -27.48 -20.36
C ILE A 605 -1.06 -28.67 -19.48
N THR A 606 -1.90 -29.68 -19.26
CA THR A 606 -1.49 -31.05 -18.84
C THR A 606 -2.40 -32.08 -19.50
N THR A 607 -1.97 -33.33 -19.67
CA THR A 607 -2.55 -34.38 -20.54
C THR A 607 -4.09 -34.57 -20.55
N PRO A 608 -4.89 -34.31 -19.49
CA PRO A 608 -6.37 -34.32 -19.59
C PRO A 608 -6.96 -33.20 -20.48
N VAL A 609 -6.17 -32.17 -20.77
CA VAL A 609 -6.56 -30.99 -21.56
C VAL A 609 -6.63 -31.29 -23.05
N LEU A 610 -5.82 -32.23 -23.57
CA LEU A 610 -5.99 -32.73 -24.93
C LEU A 610 -7.38 -33.32 -25.15
N ALA A 611 -7.95 -34.00 -24.15
CA ALA A 611 -9.32 -34.52 -24.25
C ALA A 611 -10.36 -33.40 -24.27
N ASN A 612 -10.30 -32.41 -23.38
CA ASN A 612 -11.24 -31.28 -23.38
C ASN A 612 -11.10 -30.35 -24.61
N TYR A 613 -9.87 -30.09 -25.08
CA TYR A 613 -9.63 -29.42 -26.36
C TYR A 613 -10.19 -30.23 -27.52
N THR A 614 -9.92 -31.55 -27.57
CA THR A 614 -10.48 -32.45 -28.59
C THR A 614 -12.00 -32.40 -28.56
N TYR A 615 -12.65 -32.49 -27.39
CA TYR A 615 -14.12 -32.43 -27.28
C TYR A 615 -14.70 -31.07 -27.67
N SER A 616 -14.09 -29.94 -27.29
CA SER A 616 -14.59 -28.61 -27.68
C SER A 616 -14.36 -28.32 -29.17
N VAL A 617 -13.24 -28.78 -29.75
CA VAL A 617 -12.94 -28.65 -31.18
C VAL A 617 -13.78 -29.62 -32.03
N GLU A 618 -13.97 -30.88 -31.62
CA GLU A 618 -14.92 -31.84 -32.22
C GLU A 618 -16.34 -31.28 -32.26
N LYS A 619 -16.72 -30.51 -31.24
CA LYS A 619 -18.03 -29.85 -31.11
C LYS A 619 -18.06 -28.45 -31.73
N GLY A 620 -16.97 -27.98 -32.34
CA GLY A 620 -16.89 -26.72 -33.09
C GLY A 620 -17.10 -25.46 -32.25
N ILE A 621 -16.41 -25.37 -31.10
CA ILE A 621 -16.31 -24.20 -30.22
C ILE A 621 -14.94 -23.53 -30.45
N LEU A 622 -14.92 -22.22 -30.56
CA LEU A 622 -13.72 -21.38 -30.65
C LEU A 622 -13.24 -20.97 -29.26
N ILE A 623 -11.95 -21.11 -28.99
CA ILE A 623 -11.37 -20.85 -27.67
C ILE A 623 -10.84 -19.42 -27.63
N MET A 624 -11.38 -18.58 -26.75
CA MET A 624 -10.89 -17.21 -26.54
C MET A 624 -9.79 -17.21 -25.48
N ALA A 625 -8.61 -16.74 -25.89
CA ALA A 625 -7.34 -16.71 -25.15
C ALA A 625 -6.55 -18.03 -25.21
N ILE A 626 -5.55 -18.00 -26.09
CA ILE A 626 -4.43 -18.93 -26.08
C ILE A 626 -3.21 -18.02 -26.02
N SER A 627 -2.40 -18.15 -24.97
CA SER A 627 -1.20 -17.33 -24.76
C SER A 627 -0.16 -17.52 -25.87
N ASN A 628 -0.25 -18.59 -26.66
CA ASN A 628 0.60 -18.89 -27.80
C ASN A 628 -0.21 -19.47 -28.97
N TYR A 629 -0.37 -18.70 -30.05
CA TYR A 629 -1.18 -19.08 -31.22
C TYR A 629 -0.60 -20.29 -31.98
N THR A 630 0.72 -20.48 -31.91
CA THR A 630 1.46 -21.55 -32.59
C THR A 630 1.11 -22.92 -32.00
N ASP A 631 1.06 -23.04 -30.67
CA ASP A 631 0.78 -24.31 -29.97
C ASP A 631 -0.63 -24.85 -30.30
N PHE A 632 -1.60 -23.95 -30.49
CA PHE A 632 -2.96 -24.35 -30.86
C PHE A 632 -3.03 -24.93 -32.27
N ILE A 633 -2.34 -24.33 -33.23
CA ILE A 633 -2.27 -24.83 -34.61
C ILE A 633 -1.62 -26.21 -34.62
N ASP A 634 -0.52 -26.39 -33.88
CA ASP A 634 0.21 -27.66 -33.83
C ASP A 634 -0.61 -28.78 -33.18
N ILE A 635 -1.34 -28.46 -32.11
CA ILE A 635 -2.26 -29.43 -31.45
C ILE A 635 -3.40 -29.83 -32.37
N VAL A 636 -4.10 -28.87 -32.99
CA VAL A 636 -5.24 -29.17 -33.87
C VAL A 636 -4.78 -29.92 -35.11
N THR A 637 -3.64 -29.54 -35.70
CA THR A 637 -3.04 -30.24 -36.84
C THR A 637 -2.69 -31.68 -36.47
N SER A 638 -2.05 -31.90 -35.32
CA SER A 638 -1.73 -33.24 -34.82
C SER A 638 -2.98 -34.10 -34.59
N LEU A 639 -4.07 -33.51 -34.09
CA LEU A 639 -5.34 -34.24 -33.86
C LEU A 639 -6.03 -34.64 -35.17
N VAL A 640 -5.93 -33.81 -36.21
CA VAL A 640 -6.44 -34.14 -37.56
C VAL A 640 -5.57 -35.20 -38.23
N GLU A 641 -4.24 -35.07 -38.17
CA GLU A 641 -3.29 -36.06 -38.72
C GLU A 641 -3.43 -37.43 -38.06
N LYS A 642 -3.70 -37.46 -36.75
CA LYS A 642 -3.98 -38.70 -35.99
C LYS A 642 -5.39 -39.23 -36.19
N ASN A 643 -6.21 -38.60 -37.05
CA ASN A 643 -7.58 -38.97 -37.34
C ASN A 643 -8.51 -38.96 -36.12
N ILE A 644 -8.15 -38.21 -35.06
CA ILE A 644 -8.93 -38.06 -33.83
C ILE A 644 -10.03 -37.03 -34.06
N VAL A 645 -9.70 -35.88 -34.69
CA VAL A 645 -10.70 -34.90 -35.12
C VAL A 645 -10.82 -34.97 -36.64
N PRO A 646 -11.99 -35.34 -37.19
CA PRO A 646 -12.15 -35.40 -38.63
C PRO A 646 -12.11 -33.99 -39.24
N MET A 647 -11.41 -33.83 -40.36
CA MET A 647 -11.27 -32.55 -41.07
C MET A 647 -12.62 -31.88 -41.39
N SER A 648 -13.67 -32.68 -41.59
CA SER A 648 -15.04 -32.20 -41.79
C SER A 648 -15.58 -31.35 -40.63
N ARG A 649 -15.07 -31.51 -39.39
CA ARG A 649 -15.43 -30.69 -38.22
C ARG A 649 -14.69 -29.36 -38.21
N ILE A 650 -13.41 -29.36 -38.57
CA ILE A 650 -12.63 -28.14 -38.80
C ILE A 650 -13.26 -27.33 -39.92
N ASP A 651 -13.64 -27.99 -41.02
CA ASP A 651 -14.36 -27.38 -42.12
C ASP A 651 -15.69 -26.76 -41.68
N ASP A 652 -16.47 -27.41 -40.80
CA ASP A 652 -17.73 -26.83 -40.29
C ASP A 652 -17.48 -25.58 -39.42
N ALA A 653 -16.49 -25.63 -38.52
CA ALA A 653 -16.12 -24.49 -37.69
C ALA A 653 -15.62 -23.31 -38.54
N VAL A 654 -14.74 -23.58 -39.51
CA VAL A 654 -14.24 -22.59 -40.47
C VAL A 654 -15.40 -22.05 -41.33
N LYS A 655 -16.29 -22.89 -41.85
CA LYS A 655 -17.47 -22.44 -42.62
C LYS A 655 -18.37 -21.52 -41.81
N ARG A 656 -18.54 -21.76 -40.51
CA ARG A 656 -19.34 -20.88 -39.61
C ARG A 656 -18.67 -19.54 -39.36
N ILE A 657 -17.34 -19.53 -39.14
CA ILE A 657 -16.55 -18.30 -38.98
C ILE A 657 -16.54 -17.50 -40.28
N LEU A 658 -16.26 -18.15 -41.41
CA LEU A 658 -16.28 -17.53 -42.73
C LEU A 658 -17.66 -16.99 -43.04
N ARG A 659 -18.74 -17.72 -42.72
CA ARG A 659 -20.11 -17.22 -42.87
C ARG A 659 -20.34 -15.92 -42.10
N VAL A 660 -19.89 -15.84 -40.85
CA VAL A 660 -19.98 -14.59 -40.08
C VAL A 660 -19.11 -13.49 -40.70
N LYS A 661 -17.89 -13.79 -41.14
CA LYS A 661 -17.01 -12.83 -41.81
C LYS A 661 -17.59 -12.29 -43.12
N PHE A 662 -18.24 -13.14 -43.92
CA PHE A 662 -18.98 -12.73 -45.12
C PHE A 662 -20.20 -11.87 -44.77
N VAL A 663 -20.97 -12.25 -43.75
CA VAL A 663 -22.12 -11.45 -43.28
C VAL A 663 -21.68 -10.07 -42.76
N MET A 664 -20.51 -9.98 -42.13
CA MET A 664 -19.92 -8.72 -41.69
C MET A 664 -19.24 -7.94 -42.82
N GLY A 665 -19.15 -8.48 -44.04
CA GLY A 665 -18.45 -7.84 -45.17
C GLY A 665 -16.93 -7.67 -44.97
N LEU A 666 -16.32 -8.47 -44.08
CA LEU A 666 -14.92 -8.30 -43.66
C LEU A 666 -13.90 -8.65 -44.75
N PHE A 667 -14.31 -9.40 -45.78
CA PHE A 667 -13.45 -9.70 -46.92
C PHE A 667 -13.49 -8.59 -47.97
N GLU A 668 -14.60 -7.86 -48.08
CA GLU A 668 -14.77 -6.75 -49.02
C GLU A 668 -14.32 -5.39 -48.44
N ASN A 669 -14.26 -5.22 -47.12
CA ASN A 669 -13.76 -4.03 -46.43
C ASN A 669 -13.02 -4.37 -45.12
N PRO A 670 -11.69 -4.62 -45.15
CA PRO A 670 -10.91 -5.03 -43.97
C PRO A 670 -10.62 -3.91 -42.96
N LEU A 671 -10.93 -2.65 -43.30
CA LEU A 671 -10.84 -1.50 -42.40
C LEU A 671 -12.24 -0.88 -42.28
N ALA A 672 -12.89 -1.08 -41.14
CA ALA A 672 -14.12 -0.36 -40.84
C ALA A 672 -13.77 1.09 -40.51
N ASP A 673 -14.31 2.03 -41.29
CA ASP A 673 -14.32 3.45 -40.95
C ASP A 673 -15.28 3.66 -39.78
N PHE A 674 -14.75 3.78 -38.56
CA PHE A 674 -15.54 4.02 -37.34
C PHE A 674 -15.94 5.49 -37.25
N SER A 675 -16.80 5.93 -38.17
CA SER A 675 -17.58 7.14 -37.97
C SER A 675 -19.04 6.70 -37.87
N LEU A 676 -19.62 6.74 -36.66
CA LEU A 676 -21.07 6.82 -36.43
C LEU A 676 -21.36 6.99 -34.93
N ALA A 677 -21.52 8.23 -34.50
CA ALA A 677 -22.28 8.55 -33.29
C ALA A 677 -23.68 9.00 -33.72
N ARG A 678 -24.66 8.09 -33.77
CA ARG A 678 -26.08 8.46 -33.91
C ARG A 678 -26.60 9.03 -32.57
N ARG A 679 -26.23 10.29 -32.28
CA ARG A 679 -26.57 11.02 -31.04
C ARG A 679 -28.07 11.05 -30.75
N ASP A 680 -28.91 11.02 -31.79
CA ASP A 680 -30.37 11.12 -31.64
C ASP A 680 -30.99 9.84 -31.08
N LEU A 681 -30.45 8.67 -31.43
CA LEU A 681 -30.94 7.39 -30.90
C LEU A 681 -30.54 7.20 -29.43
N ALA A 682 -29.32 7.63 -29.07
CA ALA A 682 -28.85 7.66 -27.70
C ALA A 682 -29.68 8.64 -26.84
N ARG A 683 -30.05 9.80 -27.38
CA ARG A 683 -30.98 10.74 -26.72
C ARG A 683 -32.36 10.14 -26.52
N GLU A 684 -32.90 9.41 -27.50
CA GLU A 684 -34.21 8.78 -27.37
C GLU A 684 -34.21 7.62 -26.38
N ALA A 685 -33.14 6.81 -26.36
CA ALA A 685 -32.94 5.75 -25.37
C ALA A 685 -32.86 6.32 -23.95
N VAL A 686 -32.03 7.35 -23.73
CA VAL A 686 -31.95 8.07 -22.44
C VAL A 686 -33.30 8.67 -22.07
N ARG A 687 -34.02 9.30 -23.01
CA ARG A 687 -35.35 9.86 -22.76
C ARG A 687 -36.37 8.81 -22.34
N LYS A 688 -36.30 7.58 -22.86
CA LYS A 688 -37.20 6.46 -22.51
C LYS A 688 -36.77 5.71 -21.24
N SER A 689 -35.49 5.76 -20.88
CA SER A 689 -34.95 5.10 -19.67
C SER A 689 -34.91 6.01 -18.43
N LEU A 690 -35.15 7.31 -18.59
CA LEU A 690 -35.25 8.26 -17.47
C LEU A 690 -36.57 8.04 -16.71
N VAL A 691 -36.46 7.62 -15.45
CA VAL A 691 -37.58 7.50 -14.52
C VAL A 691 -37.58 8.71 -13.58
N LEU A 692 -38.68 9.47 -13.58
CA LEU A 692 -38.84 10.64 -12.72
C LEU A 692 -39.24 10.20 -11.31
N LEU A 693 -38.26 10.09 -10.42
CA LEU A 693 -38.48 9.62 -9.05
C LEU A 693 -39.12 10.70 -8.14
N LYS A 694 -38.87 11.99 -8.42
CA LYS A 694 -39.43 13.12 -7.67
C LYS A 694 -39.51 14.36 -8.56
N ASN A 695 -40.64 15.07 -8.56
CA ASN A 695 -40.85 16.30 -9.33
C ASN A 695 -41.52 17.37 -8.45
N GLY A 696 -40.70 18.12 -7.70
CA GLY A 696 -41.15 19.07 -6.68
C GLY A 696 -41.44 18.44 -5.32
N ASN A 697 -41.90 19.25 -4.37
CA ASN A 697 -42.32 18.80 -3.05
C ASN A 697 -43.77 18.29 -3.12
N ASN A 698 -43.95 16.97 -3.14
CA ASN A 698 -45.25 16.29 -3.02
C ASN A 698 -46.32 16.61 -4.08
N GLY A 699 -45.93 17.01 -5.30
CA GLY A 699 -46.82 17.05 -6.47
C GLY A 699 -47.60 18.36 -6.71
N GLU A 700 -47.50 19.35 -5.82
CA GLU A 700 -48.27 20.61 -5.96
C GLU A 700 -47.52 21.71 -6.75
N SER A 701 -46.24 21.51 -7.09
CA SER A 701 -45.47 22.42 -7.95
C SER A 701 -44.40 21.65 -8.75
N PRO A 702 -44.76 21.06 -9.90
CA PRO A 702 -43.83 20.28 -10.71
C PRO A 702 -42.77 21.19 -11.34
N LEU A 703 -41.50 20.89 -11.11
CA LEU A 703 -40.34 21.57 -11.71
C LEU A 703 -40.16 21.25 -13.19
N ILE A 704 -40.66 20.10 -13.64
CA ILE A 704 -40.54 19.61 -15.01
C ILE A 704 -41.95 19.50 -15.64
N PRO A 705 -42.17 20.00 -16.87
CA PRO A 705 -41.17 20.56 -17.79
C PRO A 705 -40.70 21.96 -17.39
N LEU A 706 -39.40 22.21 -17.57
CA LEU A 706 -38.83 23.55 -17.40
C LEU A 706 -39.51 24.53 -18.37
N PRO A 707 -39.73 25.80 -17.98
CA PRO A 707 -40.35 26.80 -18.83
C PRO A 707 -39.55 27.00 -20.12
N ARG A 708 -40.22 27.01 -21.28
CA ARG A 708 -39.55 27.19 -22.60
C ARG A 708 -38.88 28.56 -22.78
N ASN A 709 -39.16 29.50 -21.89
CA ASN A 709 -38.68 30.87 -21.84
C ASN A 709 -37.60 31.10 -20.76
N ALA A 710 -36.97 30.05 -20.24
CA ALA A 710 -35.83 30.19 -19.35
C ALA A 710 -34.64 30.83 -20.08
N GLU A 711 -34.16 31.99 -19.60
CA GLU A 711 -33.05 32.73 -20.22
C GLU A 711 -31.68 32.07 -20.00
N SER A 712 -31.56 31.23 -18.96
CA SER A 712 -30.36 30.43 -18.67
C SER A 712 -30.72 29.17 -17.88
N ILE A 713 -30.01 28.07 -18.12
CA ILE A 713 -30.13 26.79 -17.39
C ILE A 713 -28.73 26.41 -16.89
N LEU A 714 -28.56 26.30 -15.57
CA LEU A 714 -27.33 25.80 -14.95
C LEU A 714 -27.44 24.28 -14.79
N VAL A 715 -26.54 23.54 -15.43
CA VAL A 715 -26.41 22.08 -15.27
C VAL A 715 -25.16 21.82 -14.43
N ALA A 716 -25.33 21.40 -13.18
CA ALA A 716 -24.23 21.18 -12.23
C ALA A 716 -24.16 19.70 -11.81
N GLY A 717 -22.96 19.13 -11.86
CA GLY A 717 -22.65 17.75 -11.49
C GLY A 717 -21.34 17.29 -12.14
N SER A 718 -20.65 16.32 -11.53
CA SER A 718 -19.35 15.78 -12.00
C SER A 718 -19.37 15.16 -13.40
N HIS A 719 -20.56 14.97 -13.97
CA HIS A 719 -20.79 14.47 -15.33
C HIS A 719 -21.48 15.48 -16.26
N ALA A 720 -21.71 16.72 -15.82
CA ALA A 720 -22.45 17.74 -16.57
C ALA A 720 -21.75 18.18 -17.87
N ASN A 721 -20.43 18.04 -17.96
CA ASN A 721 -19.63 18.35 -19.15
C ASN A 721 -18.85 17.15 -19.72
N ASN A 722 -18.95 15.97 -19.09
CA ASN A 722 -18.21 14.79 -19.49
C ASN A 722 -19.11 13.84 -20.29
N LEU A 723 -18.76 13.60 -21.56
CA LEU A 723 -19.37 12.56 -22.39
C LEU A 723 -18.89 11.18 -21.91
N GLY A 724 -19.41 10.71 -20.79
CA GLY A 724 -19.33 9.31 -20.38
C GLY A 724 -20.49 8.54 -21.01
N LEU A 725 -20.20 7.64 -21.95
CA LEU A 725 -21.16 6.58 -22.30
C LEU A 725 -21.23 5.61 -21.12
N GLN A 726 -22.42 5.38 -20.57
CA GLN A 726 -22.61 4.27 -19.65
C GLN A 726 -22.50 2.95 -20.44
N CYS A 727 -21.46 2.18 -20.16
CA CYS A 727 -21.30 0.81 -20.67
C CYS A 727 -20.69 -0.09 -19.58
N GLY A 728 -21.22 -1.31 -19.45
CA GLY A 728 -20.73 -2.32 -18.51
C GLY A 728 -19.51 -3.05 -19.05
N GLY A 729 -18.45 -3.13 -18.24
CA GLY A 729 -17.27 -3.99 -18.45
C GLY A 729 -16.29 -3.56 -19.54
N TRP A 730 -15.16 -2.98 -19.11
CA TRP A 730 -13.89 -2.76 -19.84
C TRP A 730 -13.96 -2.14 -21.24
N THR A 731 -13.72 -0.83 -21.35
CA THR A 731 -13.20 -0.19 -22.57
C THR A 731 -12.22 0.93 -22.22
N ILE A 732 -11.05 0.92 -22.86
CA ILE A 732 -9.94 1.88 -22.72
C ILE A 732 -10.30 3.21 -23.41
N THR A 733 -10.11 4.36 -22.77
CA THR A 733 -10.06 5.66 -23.46
C THR A 733 -8.90 6.53 -22.98
N TRP A 734 -8.15 7.05 -23.96
CA TRP A 734 -6.97 7.92 -23.82
C TRP A 734 -7.43 9.38 -24.04
N GLN A 735 -7.07 10.30 -23.15
CA GLN A 735 -7.36 11.74 -23.27
C GLN A 735 -6.27 12.47 -24.07
N GLY A 736 -6.68 13.33 -25.01
CA GLY A 736 -5.80 14.31 -25.65
C GLY A 736 -6.36 15.71 -25.44
N MET A 737 -5.54 16.63 -24.92
CA MET A 737 -5.80 18.07 -24.93
C MET A 737 -4.86 18.77 -25.93
N SER A 738 -5.41 19.74 -26.65
CA SER A 738 -4.72 20.59 -27.61
C SER A 738 -4.40 21.95 -26.98
N GLY A 739 -3.25 22.54 -27.32
CA GLY A 739 -2.81 23.85 -26.88
C GLY A 739 -2.72 24.88 -28.01
N ASN A 740 -2.78 26.17 -27.63
CA ASN A 740 -2.15 27.39 -28.20
C ASN A 740 -2.73 28.59 -27.42
N LYS A 741 -2.09 29.73 -27.10
CA LYS A 741 -0.95 30.49 -27.68
C LYS A 741 -0.45 31.49 -26.60
N LEU A 742 0.81 31.92 -26.69
CA LEU A 742 1.52 32.82 -25.76
C LEU A 742 1.18 34.32 -25.91
N THR A 743 1.07 35.01 -24.78
CA THR A 743 1.51 36.42 -24.60
C THR A 743 2.29 36.54 -23.28
N THR A 744 3.40 37.27 -23.35
CA THR A 744 4.40 37.52 -22.31
C THR A 744 3.83 38.18 -21.06
N VAL A 745 4.01 37.54 -19.91
CA VAL A 745 3.63 38.05 -18.59
C VAL A 745 4.77 37.73 -17.62
N ARG A 746 5.34 38.76 -16.97
CA ARG A 746 6.29 38.62 -15.86
C ARG A 746 5.58 37.88 -14.73
N ALA A 747 6.12 36.76 -14.28
CA ALA A 747 5.38 35.87 -13.42
C ALA A 747 5.90 35.86 -11.98
N THR A 748 4.92 36.06 -11.09
CA THR A 748 4.80 35.74 -9.66
C THR A 748 3.30 35.69 -9.39
N GLY A 749 2.60 34.80 -10.09
CA GLY A 749 1.13 34.77 -10.13
C GLY A 749 0.53 34.13 -8.88
N ILE A 750 -0.31 34.87 -8.16
CA ILE A 750 -1.17 34.34 -7.10
C ILE A 750 -2.01 33.11 -7.52
N PRO A 751 -2.44 32.94 -8.79
CA PRO A 751 -3.16 31.75 -9.25
C PRO A 751 -2.42 30.42 -9.04
N TYR A 752 -1.12 30.48 -8.75
CA TYR A 752 -0.29 29.31 -8.54
C TYR A 752 -0.73 28.45 -7.36
N GLY A 753 -0.98 27.16 -7.60
CA GLY A 753 -1.41 26.20 -6.60
C GLY A 753 -0.40 25.89 -5.50
N ARG A 754 0.84 26.37 -5.62
CA ARG A 754 1.88 26.27 -4.57
C ARG A 754 2.23 27.63 -3.95
N CYS A 755 1.40 28.65 -4.15
CA CYS A 755 1.64 29.99 -3.62
C CYS A 755 1.86 30.00 -2.08
N TYR A 756 1.15 29.13 -1.35
CA TYR A 756 1.26 28.98 0.09
C TYR A 756 2.59 28.37 0.56
N GLU A 757 3.33 27.71 -0.33
CA GLU A 757 4.67 27.19 -0.02
C GLU A 757 5.74 28.30 -0.12
N SER A 758 5.43 29.46 -0.71
CA SER A 758 6.32 30.61 -0.75
C SER A 758 6.09 31.55 0.43
N TYR A 759 7.17 31.93 1.12
CA TYR A 759 7.11 32.87 2.23
C TYR A 759 6.61 34.27 1.81
N SER A 760 6.93 34.71 0.60
CA SER A 760 6.60 36.06 0.12
C SER A 760 6.70 36.18 -1.40
N GLU A 761 6.10 37.25 -1.95
CA GLU A 761 6.44 37.74 -3.30
C GLU A 761 7.75 38.56 -3.32
N ASP A 762 8.22 39.06 -2.17
CA ASP A 762 9.50 39.75 -2.02
C ASP A 762 10.62 38.76 -1.68
N HIS A 763 11.60 38.66 -2.58
CA HIS A 763 12.75 37.79 -2.43
C HIS A 763 13.63 38.12 -1.22
N ASN A 764 13.53 39.32 -0.63
CA ASN A 764 14.25 39.66 0.60
C ASN A 764 13.69 38.92 1.81
N ILE A 765 12.37 38.83 1.95
CA ILE A 765 11.74 38.01 3.00
C ILE A 765 12.08 36.54 2.80
N VAL A 766 12.03 36.03 1.56
CA VAL A 766 12.40 34.63 1.26
C VAL A 766 13.86 34.36 1.66
N GLN A 767 14.76 35.31 1.43
CA GLN A 767 16.16 35.22 1.84
C GLN A 767 16.34 35.18 3.35
N GLU A 768 15.60 35.98 4.12
CA GLU A 768 15.62 35.96 5.58
C GLU A 768 15.12 34.61 6.12
N MET A 769 14.03 34.09 5.56
CA MET A 769 13.43 32.81 5.98
C MET A 769 14.32 31.59 5.71
N THR A 770 15.43 31.73 4.98
CA THR A 770 16.44 30.67 4.86
C THR A 770 17.11 30.30 6.20
N GLU A 771 16.83 31.02 7.30
CA GLU A 771 17.13 30.54 8.67
C GLU A 771 16.56 29.15 8.96
N LEU A 772 15.52 28.70 8.25
CA LEU A 772 15.02 27.33 8.36
C LEU A 772 16.10 26.28 8.04
N VAL A 773 17.04 26.58 7.14
CA VAL A 773 18.19 25.70 6.85
C VAL A 773 19.02 25.48 8.12
N VAL A 774 19.28 26.55 8.88
CA VAL A 774 20.04 26.50 10.13
C VAL A 774 19.26 25.77 11.22
N GLY A 775 17.94 26.00 11.32
CA GLY A 775 17.09 25.27 12.28
C GLY A 775 17.13 23.75 12.07
N LEU A 776 16.99 23.32 10.81
CA LEU A 776 16.95 21.91 10.42
C LEU A 776 18.31 21.21 10.54
N GLN A 777 19.38 21.86 10.04
CA GLN A 777 20.70 21.23 9.92
C GLN A 777 21.65 21.59 11.06
N GLY A 778 21.35 22.60 11.86
CA GLY A 778 22.27 23.21 12.80
C GLY A 778 23.13 24.31 12.17
N GLU A 779 23.78 25.09 13.03
CA GLU A 779 24.63 26.20 12.63
C GLU A 779 26.02 25.72 12.20
N ILE A 780 26.53 26.26 11.08
CA ILE A 780 27.90 25.99 10.65
C ILE A 780 28.85 26.57 11.71
N PRO A 781 29.84 25.79 12.21
CA PRO A 781 30.83 26.29 13.15
C PRO A 781 31.59 27.52 12.59
N PRO A 782 32.11 28.43 13.43
CA PRO A 782 32.80 29.65 12.95
C PRO A 782 33.95 29.41 11.95
N ASN A 783 34.63 28.27 12.05
CA ASN A 783 35.72 27.87 11.16
C ASN A 783 35.24 26.99 9.98
N GLY A 784 33.94 26.78 9.83
CA GLY A 784 33.32 25.99 8.79
C GLY A 784 33.34 26.69 7.43
N ARG A 785 33.42 25.90 6.37
CA ARG A 785 33.53 26.42 4.99
C ARG A 785 32.14 26.65 4.39
N LYS A 786 31.82 27.90 4.07
CA LYS A 786 30.61 28.27 3.32
C LYS A 786 30.53 27.53 1.98
N GLY A 787 29.32 27.12 1.59
CA GLY A 787 29.06 26.35 0.35
C GLY A 787 29.34 24.85 0.44
N VAL A 788 29.77 24.36 1.60
CA VAL A 788 29.89 22.93 1.91
C VAL A 788 28.64 22.48 2.68
N PRO A 789 28.04 21.32 2.35
CA PRO A 789 26.90 20.78 3.10
C PRO A 789 27.25 20.59 4.58
N TYR A 790 26.27 20.77 5.46
CA TYR A 790 26.44 20.65 6.91
C TYR A 790 25.33 19.84 7.58
N ALA A 791 25.64 19.19 8.69
CA ALA A 791 24.66 18.57 9.59
C ALA A 791 25.25 18.56 11.01
N GLY A 792 24.48 19.08 11.97
CA GLY A 792 24.94 19.40 13.32
C GLY A 792 24.93 18.25 14.31
N GLY A 793 24.52 17.05 13.90
CA GLY A 793 24.44 15.88 14.78
C GLY A 793 23.32 14.92 14.39
N LYS A 794 23.18 13.85 15.19
CA LYS A 794 22.16 12.80 15.00
C LYS A 794 20.72 13.25 15.29
N ASP A 795 20.57 14.38 16.00
CA ASP A 795 19.31 15.04 16.33
C ASP A 795 18.91 16.12 15.29
N LYS A 796 19.68 16.24 14.20
CA LYS A 796 19.45 17.15 13.08
C LYS A 796 19.17 16.37 11.80
N VAL A 797 18.57 17.04 10.83
CA VAL A 797 18.29 16.49 9.50
C VAL A 797 19.05 17.28 8.45
N VAL A 798 19.23 16.73 7.25
CA VAL A 798 19.73 17.49 6.10
C VAL A 798 18.58 18.23 5.42
N ALA A 799 18.77 19.49 5.05
CA ALA A 799 17.73 20.31 4.42
C ALA A 799 17.91 20.37 2.90
N CYS A 800 16.80 20.67 2.23
CA CYS A 800 16.69 20.81 0.78
C CYS A 800 16.17 22.21 0.43
N ALA A 801 16.92 23.00 -0.35
CA ALA A 801 16.39 24.23 -0.95
C ALA A 801 15.71 23.89 -2.29
N LYS A 802 14.45 24.32 -2.47
CA LYS A 802 13.62 23.92 -3.61
C LYS A 802 12.60 24.99 -4.04
N HIS A 803 12.16 25.01 -5.31
CA HIS A 803 12.65 24.18 -6.44
C HIS A 803 13.48 25.01 -7.43
N PHE A 804 14.70 24.56 -7.71
CA PHE A 804 15.71 25.29 -8.45
C PHE A 804 15.41 25.25 -9.96
N VAL A 805 15.16 26.37 -10.64
CA VAL A 805 14.91 27.72 -10.10
C VAL A 805 13.83 28.40 -10.92
N GLY A 806 13.09 29.31 -10.29
CA GLY A 806 12.04 30.08 -10.95
C GLY A 806 10.68 29.39 -10.99
N ASP A 807 10.47 28.38 -10.14
CA ASP A 807 9.18 27.71 -9.92
C ASP A 807 8.05 28.69 -9.61
N GLY A 808 8.28 29.67 -8.73
CA GLY A 808 7.29 30.71 -8.42
C GLY A 808 7.03 31.72 -9.56
N GLY A 809 7.74 31.59 -10.69
CA GLY A 809 7.72 32.52 -11.81
C GLY A 809 7.08 31.98 -13.08
N THR A 810 6.20 30.99 -12.99
CA THR A 810 5.59 30.39 -14.18
C THR A 810 4.50 31.27 -14.80
N THR A 811 4.39 31.21 -16.13
CA THR A 811 3.41 31.99 -16.90
C THR A 811 1.99 31.75 -16.39
N LYS A 812 1.29 32.83 -15.99
CA LYS A 812 -0.05 32.83 -15.38
C LYS A 812 -0.15 32.11 -14.02
N GLY A 813 0.98 31.75 -13.40
CA GLY A 813 0.98 30.92 -12.19
C GLY A 813 0.42 29.53 -12.45
N ILE A 814 0.72 28.93 -13.60
CA ILE A 814 0.37 27.53 -13.88
C ILE A 814 1.54 26.66 -13.41
N ASP A 815 1.27 25.64 -12.62
CA ASP A 815 2.29 24.73 -12.09
C ASP A 815 3.08 24.04 -13.22
N GLU A 816 4.36 23.77 -12.96
CA GLU A 816 5.30 23.10 -13.87
C GLU A 816 5.57 23.78 -15.22
N ASN A 817 4.96 24.94 -15.46
CA ASN A 817 4.96 25.62 -16.74
C ASN A 817 6.26 26.42 -16.99
N ASN A 818 6.29 27.24 -18.03
CA ASN A 818 7.44 28.03 -18.41
C ASN A 818 7.51 29.37 -17.65
N THR A 819 8.66 29.64 -17.05
CA THR A 819 9.09 30.92 -16.50
C THR A 819 9.78 31.72 -17.59
N ALA A 820 9.02 32.64 -18.20
CA ALA A 820 9.46 33.45 -19.33
C ALA A 820 10.02 34.80 -18.84
N THR A 821 11.32 34.86 -18.57
CA THR A 821 11.98 36.05 -18.02
C THR A 821 13.45 36.12 -18.40
N ASP A 822 14.04 37.33 -18.37
CA ASP A 822 15.46 37.51 -18.66
C ASP A 822 16.37 37.08 -17.49
N TRP A 823 17.67 37.03 -17.74
CA TRP A 823 18.67 36.70 -16.73
C TRP A 823 18.68 37.67 -15.54
N HIS A 824 18.40 38.95 -15.77
CA HIS A 824 18.44 39.95 -14.71
C HIS A 824 17.37 39.63 -13.67
N VAL A 825 16.13 39.43 -14.12
CA VAL A 825 14.99 39.08 -13.25
C VAL A 825 15.19 37.71 -12.58
N LEU A 826 15.67 36.69 -13.31
CA LEU A 826 15.94 35.39 -12.71
C LEU A 826 16.94 35.49 -11.55
N LEU A 827 18.01 36.26 -11.74
CA LEU A 827 19.08 36.42 -10.74
C LEU A 827 18.71 37.38 -9.61
N SER A 828 17.88 38.40 -9.86
CA SER A 828 17.49 39.37 -8.83
C SER A 828 16.32 38.88 -7.98
N ILE A 829 15.41 38.07 -8.52
CA ILE A 829 14.19 37.63 -7.81
C ILE A 829 14.30 36.16 -7.36
N HIS A 830 14.58 35.23 -8.27
CA HIS A 830 14.42 33.80 -7.98
C HIS A 830 15.70 33.10 -7.47
N MET A 831 16.88 33.69 -7.69
CA MET A 831 18.17 33.12 -7.29
C MET A 831 18.66 33.47 -5.86
N PRO A 832 18.41 34.66 -5.28
CA PRO A 832 19.11 35.11 -4.07
C PRO A 832 18.97 34.17 -2.86
N ALA A 833 17.79 33.57 -2.64
CA ALA A 833 17.58 32.65 -1.53
C ALA A 833 18.40 31.35 -1.66
N TYR A 834 18.71 30.89 -2.87
CA TYR A 834 19.61 29.76 -3.08
C TYR A 834 21.03 30.08 -2.65
N TYR A 835 21.54 31.28 -3.00
CA TYR A 835 22.83 31.74 -2.52
C TYR A 835 22.88 31.76 -0.98
N ASN A 836 21.85 32.32 -0.34
CA ASN A 836 21.76 32.36 1.13
C ASN A 836 21.74 30.95 1.74
N SER A 837 20.98 30.03 1.16
CA SER A 837 20.90 28.64 1.61
C SER A 837 22.26 27.93 1.48
N ILE A 838 22.99 28.17 0.38
CA ILE A 838 24.31 27.58 0.13
C ILE A 838 25.34 28.08 1.15
N ILE A 839 25.35 29.38 1.47
CA ILE A 839 26.29 29.90 2.47
C ILE A 839 25.94 29.46 3.90
N LYS A 840 24.67 29.10 4.14
CA LYS A 840 24.17 28.47 5.39
C LYS A 840 24.38 26.95 5.42
N GLY A 841 24.94 26.36 4.37
CA GLY A 841 25.35 24.95 4.37
C GLY A 841 24.27 23.98 3.96
N VAL A 842 23.30 24.43 3.17
CA VAL A 842 22.23 23.55 2.66
C VAL A 842 22.81 22.29 2.02
N SER A 843 22.27 21.12 2.36
CA SER A 843 22.86 19.85 1.96
C SER A 843 22.39 19.35 0.60
N THR A 844 21.16 19.67 0.23
CA THR A 844 20.57 19.25 -1.05
C THR A 844 19.85 20.40 -1.74
N ILE A 845 19.75 20.33 -3.07
CA ILE A 845 18.95 21.26 -3.87
C ILE A 845 18.11 20.44 -4.84
N MET A 846 16.80 20.65 -4.82
CA MET A 846 15.86 19.96 -5.71
C MET A 846 15.57 20.84 -6.92
N VAL A 847 15.61 20.26 -8.12
CA VAL A 847 15.36 20.97 -9.39
C VAL A 847 13.87 21.06 -9.67
N SER A 848 13.40 22.22 -10.16
CA SER A 848 11.98 22.49 -10.47
C SER A 848 11.48 21.77 -11.72
N TYR A 849 10.22 21.34 -11.76
CA TYR A 849 9.56 20.86 -12.98
C TYR A 849 9.48 21.91 -14.10
N SER A 850 9.51 23.18 -13.71
CA SER A 850 9.33 24.32 -14.60
C SER A 850 10.37 24.34 -15.72
N SER A 851 10.08 25.16 -16.73
CA SER A 851 11.07 25.53 -17.75
C SER A 851 11.50 26.97 -17.53
N TRP A 852 12.72 27.31 -17.88
CA TRP A 852 13.13 28.70 -18.01
C TRP A 852 13.37 29.01 -19.49
N ASN A 853 12.61 29.96 -20.02
CA ASN A 853 12.61 30.32 -21.46
C ASN A 853 12.53 29.12 -22.42
N GLY A 854 11.67 28.14 -22.07
CA GLY A 854 11.40 26.95 -22.88
C GLY A 854 12.35 25.78 -22.64
N VAL A 855 13.38 25.94 -21.81
CA VAL A 855 14.30 24.84 -21.44
C VAL A 855 13.89 24.27 -20.09
N LYS A 856 13.54 22.97 -20.06
CA LYS A 856 13.23 22.25 -18.82
C LYS A 856 14.40 22.35 -17.84
N MET A 857 14.11 22.71 -16.60
CA MET A 857 15.14 22.88 -15.57
C MET A 857 15.92 21.58 -15.30
N HIS A 858 15.25 20.42 -15.34
CA HIS A 858 15.90 19.11 -15.24
C HIS A 858 16.84 18.77 -16.40
N ALA A 859 16.76 19.47 -17.53
CA ALA A 859 17.67 19.32 -18.67
C ALA A 859 18.66 20.50 -18.80
N ASN A 860 18.62 21.47 -17.89
CA ASN A 860 19.37 22.73 -18.01
C ASN A 860 20.77 22.63 -17.40
N HIS A 861 21.75 22.22 -18.22
CA HIS A 861 23.16 22.11 -17.81
C HIS A 861 23.75 23.45 -17.35
N ASP A 862 23.40 24.55 -18.03
CA ASP A 862 23.98 25.87 -17.76
C ASP A 862 23.59 26.37 -16.37
N LEU A 863 22.37 26.09 -15.91
CA LEU A 863 21.93 26.43 -14.56
C LEU A 863 22.36 25.40 -13.52
N ALA A 864 22.12 24.11 -13.73
CA ALA A 864 22.39 23.08 -12.72
C ALA A 864 23.90 22.84 -12.51
N THR A 865 24.69 22.79 -13.58
CA THR A 865 26.14 22.60 -13.51
C THR A 865 26.88 23.93 -13.64
N GLY A 866 26.61 24.70 -14.69
CA GLY A 866 27.30 25.95 -14.99
C GLY A 866 27.16 27.01 -13.90
N PHE A 867 25.96 27.22 -13.38
CA PHE A 867 25.70 28.24 -12.38
C PHE A 867 25.75 27.67 -10.96
N LEU A 868 24.91 26.69 -10.64
CA LEU A 868 24.77 26.20 -9.27
C LEU A 868 26.05 25.50 -8.75
N LYS A 869 26.54 24.48 -9.46
CA LYS A 869 27.74 23.75 -9.03
C LYS A 869 29.02 24.57 -9.24
N ASN A 870 29.15 25.25 -10.38
CA ASN A 870 30.41 25.91 -10.76
C ASN A 870 30.50 27.38 -10.33
N THR A 871 29.45 28.17 -10.43
CA THR A 871 29.47 29.60 -10.01
C THR A 871 29.20 29.75 -8.52
N LEU A 872 28.09 29.21 -8.02
CA LEU A 872 27.73 29.28 -6.59
C LEU A 872 28.52 28.31 -5.70
N LYS A 873 29.34 27.44 -6.32
CA LYS A 873 30.21 26.46 -5.64
C LYS A 873 29.46 25.48 -4.73
N PHE A 874 28.21 25.15 -5.04
CA PHE A 874 27.45 24.17 -4.27
C PHE A 874 28.13 22.80 -4.24
N ARG A 875 28.37 22.26 -3.04
CA ARG A 875 29.06 20.96 -2.81
C ARG A 875 28.15 19.85 -2.26
N GLY A 876 26.88 20.13 -2.01
CA GLY A 876 25.88 19.10 -1.76
C GLY A 876 25.52 18.34 -3.04
N PHE A 877 24.45 17.55 -2.99
CA PHE A 877 23.93 16.85 -4.17
C PHE A 877 22.62 17.48 -4.67
N VAL A 878 22.45 17.46 -5.99
CA VAL A 878 21.28 17.95 -6.71
C VAL A 878 20.32 16.79 -6.92
N ILE A 879 19.08 16.91 -6.48
CA ILE A 879 18.06 15.88 -6.64
C ILE A 879 16.99 16.31 -7.65
N SER A 880 16.43 15.37 -8.42
CA SER A 880 15.23 15.66 -9.21
C SER A 880 14.02 15.86 -8.29
N ASP A 881 12.95 16.44 -8.83
CA ASP A 881 11.63 16.35 -8.21
C ASP A 881 11.01 14.99 -8.59
N TYR A 882 9.87 14.66 -8.00
CA TYR A 882 9.18 13.38 -8.14
C TYR A 882 8.79 13.12 -9.62
N GLU A 883 9.40 12.10 -10.26
CA GLU A 883 9.14 11.78 -11.68
C GLU A 883 9.45 12.93 -12.66
N ALA A 884 10.23 13.93 -12.23
CA ALA A 884 10.43 15.12 -13.05
C ALA A 884 11.31 14.87 -14.28
N ILE A 885 12.17 13.86 -14.21
CA ILE A 885 12.96 13.38 -15.35
C ILE A 885 12.02 12.92 -16.47
N ASP A 886 10.96 12.23 -16.11
CA ASP A 886 9.96 11.66 -17.02
C ASP A 886 9.27 12.77 -17.81
N ARG A 887 9.07 13.92 -17.16
CA ARG A 887 8.41 15.13 -17.68
C ARG A 887 9.33 16.05 -18.48
N ILE A 888 10.58 15.63 -18.76
CA ILE A 888 11.43 16.29 -19.75
C ILE A 888 10.83 16.14 -21.16
N THR A 889 10.18 15.01 -21.46
CA THR A 889 9.54 14.77 -22.75
C THR A 889 8.05 15.12 -22.72
N THR A 890 7.48 15.36 -23.90
CA THR A 890 6.02 15.55 -24.07
C THR A 890 5.50 14.54 -25.10
N PRO A 891 4.62 13.60 -24.73
CA PRO A 891 4.14 13.34 -23.37
C PRO A 891 5.26 12.84 -22.42
N PRO A 892 5.04 12.87 -21.08
CA PRO A 892 5.96 12.26 -20.14
C PRO A 892 6.26 10.79 -20.49
N LEU A 893 7.47 10.32 -20.18
CA LEU A 893 7.97 8.97 -20.49
C LEU A 893 8.09 8.60 -21.98
N ALA A 894 7.78 9.50 -22.92
CA ALA A 894 7.89 9.23 -24.35
C ALA A 894 9.29 8.77 -24.78
N ASN A 895 10.35 9.19 -24.08
CA ASN A 895 11.70 8.66 -24.24
C ASN A 895 12.49 8.72 -22.93
N TYR A 896 12.27 7.75 -22.05
CA TYR A 896 12.90 7.69 -20.73
C TYR A 896 14.44 7.61 -20.78
N THR A 897 15.00 6.90 -21.77
CA THR A 897 16.46 6.85 -21.96
C THR A 897 17.04 8.23 -22.25
N TYR A 898 16.39 9.01 -23.12
CA TYR A 898 16.79 10.39 -23.39
C TYR A 898 16.66 11.28 -22.15
N SER A 899 15.55 11.16 -21.42
CA SER A 899 15.33 11.91 -20.17
C SER A 899 16.42 11.66 -19.14
N LEU A 900 16.78 10.39 -18.89
CA LEU A 900 17.86 10.01 -17.99
C LEU A 900 19.22 10.55 -18.49
N GLN A 901 19.50 10.37 -19.77
CA GLN A 901 20.73 10.88 -20.37
C GLN A 901 20.88 12.38 -20.14
N ILE A 902 19.89 13.17 -20.56
CA ILE A 902 19.99 14.63 -20.54
C ILE A 902 19.93 15.18 -19.12
N GLY A 903 19.16 14.56 -18.22
CA GLY A 903 19.08 14.97 -16.81
C GLY A 903 20.38 14.73 -16.04
N ILE A 904 21.01 13.57 -16.21
CA ILE A 904 22.30 13.27 -15.58
C ILE A 904 23.41 14.12 -16.18
N GLN A 905 23.39 14.34 -17.50
CA GLN A 905 24.34 15.25 -18.17
C GLN A 905 24.15 16.70 -17.71
N ALA A 906 22.92 17.16 -17.47
CA ALA A 906 22.65 18.50 -16.94
C ALA A 906 23.26 18.73 -15.55
N GLY A 907 23.39 17.66 -14.76
CA GLY A 907 24.08 17.69 -13.48
C GLY A 907 23.27 17.19 -12.30
N ILE A 908 22.13 16.52 -12.52
CA ILE A 908 21.36 15.90 -11.45
C ILE A 908 22.16 14.73 -10.86
N ASP A 909 22.21 14.63 -9.54
CA ASP A 909 22.99 13.65 -8.79
C ASP A 909 22.15 12.47 -8.31
N MET A 910 20.89 12.73 -7.95
CA MET A 910 19.94 11.71 -7.48
C MET A 910 18.58 11.88 -8.16
N ILE A 911 17.94 10.78 -8.54
CA ILE A 911 16.67 10.73 -9.27
C ILE A 911 15.58 10.18 -8.35
N MET A 912 14.47 10.92 -8.25
CA MET A 912 13.30 10.63 -7.42
C MET A 912 12.13 10.14 -8.28
N GLY A 913 11.30 9.25 -7.75
CA GLY A 913 10.11 8.74 -8.43
C GLY A 913 10.42 7.64 -9.46
N ILE A 914 11.30 6.70 -9.11
CA ILE A 914 11.67 5.61 -10.02
C ILE A 914 10.62 4.50 -9.96
N TYR A 915 9.89 4.32 -11.06
CA TYR A 915 8.89 3.26 -11.22
C TYR A 915 9.49 1.85 -11.25
N SER A 916 10.65 1.69 -11.90
CA SER A 916 11.32 0.40 -12.12
C SER A 916 12.81 0.56 -11.88
N HIS A 917 13.29 0.03 -10.75
CA HIS A 917 14.70 0.09 -10.39
C HIS A 917 15.58 -0.68 -11.38
N THR A 918 15.06 -1.77 -11.96
CA THR A 918 15.74 -2.56 -12.99
C THR A 918 15.93 -1.76 -14.27
N ASP A 919 14.87 -1.11 -14.77
CA ASP A 919 14.97 -0.31 -16.00
C ASP A 919 15.94 0.87 -15.82
N PHE A 920 15.88 1.53 -14.66
CA PHE A 920 16.83 2.60 -14.33
C PHE A 920 18.28 2.09 -14.34
N LEU A 921 18.56 0.98 -13.67
CA LEU A 921 19.90 0.38 -13.61
C LEU A 921 20.39 -0.04 -14.99
N ASP A 922 19.55 -0.70 -15.80
CA ASP A 922 19.91 -1.18 -17.13
C ASP A 922 20.19 -0.04 -18.10
N ILE A 923 19.32 0.97 -18.13
CA ILE A 923 19.49 2.15 -18.99
C ILE A 923 20.76 2.92 -18.59
N MET A 924 20.94 3.22 -17.31
CA MET A 924 22.10 3.96 -16.83
C MET A 924 23.41 3.20 -17.08
N THR A 925 23.41 1.89 -16.84
CA THR A 925 24.58 1.03 -17.13
C THR A 925 24.90 1.03 -18.62
N SER A 926 23.88 0.93 -19.48
CA SER A 926 24.01 1.01 -20.94
C SER A 926 24.59 2.35 -21.40
N LEU A 927 24.10 3.47 -20.85
CA LEU A 927 24.59 4.81 -21.17
C LEU A 927 26.05 5.03 -20.76
N VAL A 928 26.47 4.48 -19.61
CA VAL A 928 27.86 4.54 -19.13
C VAL A 928 28.77 3.64 -19.96
N ASN A 929 28.37 2.39 -20.22
CA ASN A 929 29.15 1.45 -21.01
C ASN A 929 29.36 1.93 -22.46
N LYS A 930 28.36 2.63 -23.03
CA LYS A 930 28.46 3.28 -24.35
C LYS A 930 29.24 4.60 -24.32
N SER A 931 29.78 5.00 -23.17
CA SER A 931 30.48 6.27 -22.96
C SER A 931 29.64 7.52 -23.31
N ILE A 932 28.31 7.40 -23.31
CA ILE A 932 27.38 8.52 -23.50
C ILE A 932 27.33 9.37 -22.22
N ILE A 933 27.28 8.71 -21.06
CA ILE A 933 27.52 9.35 -19.77
C ILE A 933 28.93 8.95 -19.32
N PRO A 934 29.86 9.91 -19.15
CA PRO A 934 31.21 9.58 -18.71
C PRO A 934 31.19 9.14 -17.24
N MET A 935 32.05 8.18 -16.89
CA MET A 935 32.17 7.69 -15.51
C MET A 935 32.48 8.80 -14.50
N SER A 936 33.18 9.86 -14.94
CA SER A 936 33.44 11.06 -14.13
C SER A 936 32.18 11.79 -13.70
N ARG A 937 31.09 11.74 -14.48
CA ARG A 937 29.80 12.33 -14.11
C ARG A 937 29.12 11.50 -13.02
N ILE A 938 29.12 10.17 -13.15
CA ILE A 938 28.62 9.26 -12.12
C ILE A 938 29.43 9.42 -10.82
N ASP A 939 30.76 9.50 -10.92
CA ASP A 939 31.61 9.71 -9.76
C ASP A 939 31.37 11.06 -9.07
N ASP A 940 31.11 12.15 -9.82
CA ASP A 940 30.70 13.44 -9.22
C ASP A 940 29.37 13.32 -8.45
N ALA A 941 28.37 12.64 -9.03
CA ALA A 941 27.07 12.43 -8.38
C ALA A 941 27.24 11.66 -7.06
N VAL A 942 27.86 10.48 -7.14
CA VAL A 942 28.03 9.58 -6.00
C VAL A 942 28.91 10.21 -4.92
N MET A 943 29.96 10.96 -5.30
CA MET A 943 30.78 11.67 -4.33
C MET A 943 29.98 12.73 -3.55
N ARG A 944 29.05 13.44 -4.19
CA ARG A 944 28.19 14.42 -3.53
C ARG A 944 27.18 13.76 -2.60
N ILE A 945 26.58 12.65 -3.03
CA ILE A 945 25.63 11.87 -2.23
C ILE A 945 26.33 11.31 -0.98
N LEU A 946 27.45 10.62 -1.17
CA LEU A 946 28.23 10.06 -0.06
C LEU A 946 28.75 11.14 0.87
N ARG A 947 29.14 12.32 0.36
CA ARG A 947 29.53 13.46 1.20
C ARG A 947 28.44 13.85 2.17
N VAL A 948 27.20 14.00 1.70
CA VAL A 948 26.08 14.36 2.57
C VAL A 948 25.81 13.23 3.58
N LYS A 949 25.80 11.96 3.15
CA LYS A 949 25.61 10.80 4.04
C LYS A 949 26.64 10.70 5.16
N PHE A 950 27.92 10.91 4.86
CA PHE A 950 28.98 10.91 5.88
C PHE A 950 28.89 12.13 6.81
N ILE A 951 28.56 13.31 6.28
CA ILE A 951 28.44 14.54 7.09
C ILE A 951 27.30 14.44 8.09
N MET A 952 26.16 13.85 7.69
CA MET A 952 25.03 13.64 8.60
C MET A 952 25.21 12.43 9.54
N GLY A 953 26.36 11.76 9.49
CA GLY A 953 26.66 10.62 10.37
C GLY A 953 25.82 9.38 10.08
N LEU A 954 25.27 9.24 8.86
CA LEU A 954 24.38 8.13 8.51
C LEU A 954 25.10 6.77 8.53
N PHE A 955 26.42 6.76 8.31
CA PHE A 955 27.23 5.54 8.41
C PHE A 955 27.50 5.14 9.86
N GLU A 956 27.47 6.09 10.79
CA GLU A 956 27.68 5.88 12.21
C GLU A 956 26.37 5.54 12.93
N ASN A 957 25.26 6.20 12.54
CA ASN A 957 23.95 6.06 13.15
C ASN A 957 22.88 5.80 12.05
N PRO A 958 22.87 4.60 11.44
CA PRO A 958 21.95 4.29 10.34
C PRO A 958 20.52 3.96 10.79
N LEU A 959 20.30 3.71 12.09
CA LEU A 959 19.02 3.30 12.65
C LEU A 959 18.36 4.46 13.42
N ALA A 960 17.03 4.43 13.50
CA ALA A 960 16.26 5.39 14.27
C ALA A 960 16.59 5.33 15.77
N ASP A 961 16.69 6.49 16.42
CA ASP A 961 16.93 6.60 17.86
C ASP A 961 15.60 6.63 18.63
N LEU A 962 15.30 5.55 19.35
CA LEU A 962 14.08 5.42 20.15
C LEU A 962 13.96 6.49 21.24
N SER A 963 15.06 7.10 21.68
CA SER A 963 14.99 8.18 22.68
C SER A 963 14.33 9.45 22.15
N MET A 964 14.14 9.57 20.83
CA MET A 964 13.56 10.76 20.20
C MET A 964 12.03 10.71 20.11
N ILE A 965 11.41 9.61 20.55
CA ILE A 965 9.97 9.34 20.36
C ILE A 965 9.06 10.43 20.95
N ASP A 966 9.46 11.00 22.10
CA ASP A 966 8.68 12.01 22.83
C ASP A 966 8.72 13.40 22.18
N HIS A 967 9.54 13.62 21.16
CA HIS A 967 9.57 14.88 20.42
C HIS A 967 8.44 15.02 19.42
N LEU A 968 7.93 13.91 18.85
CA LEU A 968 6.88 13.98 17.83
C LEU A 968 5.57 14.52 18.43
N GLY A 969 5.12 15.67 17.94
CA GLY A 969 3.89 16.30 18.42
C GLY A 969 3.95 16.76 19.87
N SER A 970 5.16 16.96 20.42
CA SER A 970 5.37 17.40 21.81
C SER A 970 4.70 18.75 22.10
N GLN A 971 4.29 18.95 23.35
CA GLN A 971 3.62 20.20 23.74
C GLN A 971 4.49 21.42 23.47
N ALA A 972 5.81 21.35 23.70
CA ALA A 972 6.72 22.45 23.41
C ALA A 972 6.73 22.85 21.93
N HIS A 973 6.61 21.88 21.01
CA HIS A 973 6.51 22.18 19.57
C HIS A 973 5.13 22.72 19.20
N ARG A 974 4.06 22.25 19.85
CA ARG A 974 2.71 22.80 19.69
C ARG A 974 2.62 24.24 20.20
N ASP A 975 3.28 24.56 21.30
CA ASP A 975 3.33 25.93 21.83
C ASP A 975 4.08 26.87 20.87
N LEU A 976 5.18 26.41 20.26
CA LEU A 976 5.87 27.14 19.21
C LEU A 976 5.01 27.32 17.95
N ALA A 977 4.27 26.28 17.56
CA ALA A 977 3.35 26.36 16.41
C ALA A 977 2.19 27.32 16.71
N ARG A 978 1.59 27.29 17.91
CA ARG A 978 0.60 28.26 18.38
C ARG A 978 1.15 29.70 18.33
N GLU A 979 2.42 29.90 18.72
CA GLU A 979 3.09 31.19 18.58
C GLU A 979 3.24 31.62 17.12
N ALA A 980 3.64 30.72 16.23
CA ALA A 980 3.76 30.99 14.81
C ALA A 980 2.39 31.35 14.19
N VAL A 981 1.33 30.65 14.58
CA VAL A 981 -0.05 30.96 14.17
C VAL A 981 -0.41 32.38 14.55
N ARG A 982 -0.36 32.76 15.83
CA ARG A 982 -0.76 34.13 16.24
C ARG A 982 0.06 35.23 15.57
N LYS A 983 1.33 34.98 15.25
CA LYS A 983 2.22 35.92 14.54
C LYS A 983 1.97 35.99 13.03
N SER A 984 1.38 34.95 12.43
CA SER A 984 1.07 34.92 11.00
C SER A 984 -0.22 35.67 10.64
N LEU A 985 -1.16 35.77 11.58
CA LEU A 985 -2.48 36.36 11.34
C LEU A 985 -2.39 37.85 11.00
N VAL A 986 -3.01 38.23 9.87
CA VAL A 986 -3.04 39.62 9.41
C VAL A 986 -4.44 40.19 9.54
N LEU A 987 -4.60 41.22 10.37
CA LEU A 987 -5.86 41.93 10.53
C LEU A 987 -6.06 42.93 9.39
N LEU A 988 -7.04 42.69 8.53
CA LEU A 988 -7.29 43.49 7.32
C LEU A 988 -8.33 44.59 7.53
N LYS A 989 -9.32 44.33 8.38
CA LYS A 989 -10.38 45.28 8.75
C LYS A 989 -10.75 45.09 10.22
N ASN A 990 -11.08 46.17 10.94
CA ASN A 990 -11.54 46.09 12.33
C ASN A 990 -12.48 47.27 12.68
N GLY A 991 -13.73 47.18 12.26
CA GLY A 991 -14.75 48.23 12.38
C GLY A 991 -14.94 49.05 11.11
N ASN A 992 -16.03 49.84 11.06
CA ASN A 992 -16.34 50.74 9.94
C ASN A 992 -15.49 52.03 9.96
N ASN A 993 -14.93 52.39 11.12
CA ASN A 993 -13.99 53.49 11.31
C ASN A 993 -13.02 53.17 12.46
N SER A 994 -11.93 53.93 12.58
CA SER A 994 -10.87 53.71 13.57
C SER A 994 -11.31 53.83 15.02
N ASP A 995 -12.45 54.48 15.27
CA ASP A 995 -12.88 54.91 16.62
C ASP A 995 -13.81 53.89 17.29
N SER A 996 -14.18 52.80 16.60
CA SER A 996 -15.05 51.75 17.11
C SER A 996 -14.60 50.36 16.65
N PRO A 997 -13.43 49.88 17.14
CA PRO A 997 -12.93 48.55 16.78
C PRO A 997 -13.83 47.44 17.36
N LEU A 998 -13.94 46.33 16.63
CA LEU A 998 -14.64 45.12 17.10
C LEU A 998 -13.70 44.18 17.87
N LEU A 999 -12.45 44.03 17.41
CA LEU A 999 -11.43 43.22 18.05
C LEU A 999 -10.56 44.05 19.00
N PRO A 1000 -10.16 43.50 20.17
CA PRO A 1000 -10.45 42.13 20.62
C PRO A 1000 -11.89 41.95 21.12
N LEU A 1001 -12.44 40.74 20.92
CA LEU A 1001 -13.77 40.34 21.41
C LEU A 1001 -13.75 40.12 22.93
N PRO A 1002 -14.86 40.40 23.64
CA PRO A 1002 -14.95 40.05 25.04
C PRO A 1002 -15.05 38.53 25.23
N LYS A 1003 -14.32 37.99 26.21
CA LYS A 1003 -14.42 36.57 26.61
C LYS A 1003 -15.74 36.26 27.32
N ASP A 1004 -16.36 37.26 27.95
CA ASP A 1004 -17.67 37.15 28.61
C ASP A 1004 -18.75 37.82 27.76
N ALA A 1005 -19.62 36.99 27.19
CA ALA A 1005 -20.80 37.38 26.42
C ALA A 1005 -21.96 36.44 26.77
N GLU A 1006 -23.20 36.87 26.52
CA GLU A 1006 -24.39 36.04 26.82
C GLU A 1006 -24.46 34.82 25.88
N SER A 1007 -24.40 35.08 24.57
CA SER A 1007 -24.44 34.04 23.53
C SER A 1007 -23.67 34.51 22.29
N ILE A 1008 -22.86 33.63 21.70
CA ILE A 1008 -22.05 33.88 20.50
C ILE A 1008 -22.31 32.82 19.44
N LEU A 1009 -22.19 33.22 18.16
CA LEU A 1009 -22.27 32.30 17.03
C LEU A 1009 -20.86 32.01 16.49
N VAL A 1010 -20.53 30.73 16.33
CA VAL A 1010 -19.39 30.30 15.51
C VAL A 1010 -19.95 29.58 14.29
N ALA A 1011 -19.59 30.04 13.10
CA ALA A 1011 -20.11 29.55 11.84
C ALA A 1011 -19.02 29.37 10.78
N GLY A 1012 -19.35 28.68 9.69
CA GLY A 1012 -18.45 28.49 8.56
C GLY A 1012 -17.86 27.09 8.45
N SER A 1013 -17.64 26.66 7.21
CA SER A 1013 -17.12 25.33 6.82
C SER A 1013 -15.72 25.02 7.35
N HIS A 1014 -14.99 26.02 7.82
CA HIS A 1014 -13.63 25.88 8.35
C HIS A 1014 -13.56 26.02 9.87
N ALA A 1015 -14.66 26.36 10.55
CA ALA A 1015 -14.65 26.63 11.98
C ALA A 1015 -14.31 25.39 12.81
N ASN A 1016 -14.85 24.22 12.43
CA ASN A 1016 -14.58 22.96 13.12
C ASN A 1016 -13.99 21.89 12.18
N ASN A 1017 -12.99 22.28 11.38
CA ASN A 1017 -12.37 21.38 10.41
C ASN A 1017 -10.83 21.53 10.42
N LEU A 1018 -10.16 20.61 11.14
CA LEU A 1018 -8.72 20.59 11.33
C LEU A 1018 -7.98 20.43 9.99
N GLY A 1019 -8.48 19.56 9.12
CA GLY A 1019 -7.93 19.36 7.79
C GLY A 1019 -7.93 20.64 6.95
N ASN A 1020 -9.04 21.38 6.95
CA ASN A 1020 -9.16 22.63 6.21
C ASN A 1020 -8.21 23.73 6.72
N GLN A 1021 -8.02 23.87 8.04
CA GLN A 1021 -7.06 24.84 8.59
C GLN A 1021 -5.59 24.43 8.38
N CYS A 1022 -5.30 23.15 8.13
CA CYS A 1022 -3.95 22.69 7.79
C CYS A 1022 -3.62 22.85 6.30
N GLY A 1023 -4.57 22.55 5.40
CA GLY A 1023 -4.37 22.62 3.95
C GLY A 1023 -3.60 21.43 3.36
N GLY A 1024 -3.01 21.63 2.18
CA GLY A 1024 -2.22 20.61 1.48
C GLY A 1024 -0.96 20.17 2.24
N TRP A 1025 -0.31 19.10 1.79
CA TRP A 1025 0.88 18.53 2.45
C TRP A 1025 0.68 18.13 3.93
N THR A 1026 -0.57 17.89 4.34
CA THR A 1026 -0.89 17.46 5.70
C THR A 1026 -1.45 16.04 5.68
N ILE A 1027 -0.67 15.07 6.19
CA ILE A 1027 -0.94 13.62 6.19
C ILE A 1027 -0.96 13.00 4.78
N THR A 1028 -1.74 13.56 3.86
CA THR A 1028 -1.80 13.19 2.44
C THR A 1028 -1.24 14.31 1.57
N TRP A 1029 -0.94 13.99 0.31
CA TRP A 1029 -0.42 14.96 -0.66
C TRP A 1029 -1.32 16.20 -0.82
N GLN A 1030 -2.59 16.01 -1.17
CA GLN A 1030 -3.55 17.10 -1.36
C GLN A 1030 -4.13 17.64 -0.04
N GLY A 1031 -3.80 17.02 1.10
CA GLY A 1031 -4.54 17.19 2.34
C GLY A 1031 -5.90 16.47 2.30
N LEU A 1032 -6.62 16.51 3.41
CA LEU A 1032 -7.96 15.94 3.55
C LEU A 1032 -8.80 16.86 4.43
N THR A 1033 -10.11 16.84 4.23
CA THR A 1033 -11.06 17.53 5.11
C THR A 1033 -11.41 16.66 6.32
N GLY A 1034 -11.66 17.26 7.47
CA GLY A 1034 -12.15 16.59 8.68
C GLY A 1034 -11.17 16.62 9.86
N ASN A 1035 -11.60 16.05 11.00
CA ASN A 1035 -10.89 16.17 12.28
C ASN A 1035 -10.14 14.90 12.70
N ASN A 1036 -10.41 13.76 12.06
CA ASN A 1036 -9.87 12.45 12.47
C ASN A 1036 -8.52 12.12 11.81
N LEU A 1037 -7.83 13.09 11.22
CA LEU A 1037 -6.62 12.89 10.39
C LEU A 1037 -5.33 12.93 11.22
N THR A 1038 -5.24 13.89 12.13
CA THR A 1038 -4.07 14.19 12.97
C THR A 1038 -4.53 14.85 14.27
N ALA A 1039 -3.65 14.93 15.27
CA ALA A 1039 -3.95 15.58 16.54
C ALA A 1039 -3.73 17.11 16.46
N GLY A 1040 -4.73 17.87 16.86
CA GLY A 1040 -4.69 19.34 16.91
C GLY A 1040 -5.95 19.93 17.54
N THR A 1041 -6.05 21.26 17.51
CA THR A 1041 -7.18 22.03 18.04
C THR A 1041 -7.81 22.83 16.91
N THR A 1042 -9.11 22.60 16.65
CA THR A 1042 -9.87 23.40 15.67
C THR A 1042 -10.11 24.81 16.20
N ILE A 1043 -10.40 25.76 15.31
CA ILE A 1043 -10.73 27.13 15.72
C ILE A 1043 -11.98 27.16 16.63
N LEU A 1044 -13.00 26.35 16.36
CA LEU A 1044 -14.16 26.20 17.24
C LEU A 1044 -13.74 25.72 18.64
N SER A 1045 -12.97 24.64 18.73
CA SER A 1045 -12.51 24.11 20.03
C SER A 1045 -11.65 25.12 20.79
N ALA A 1046 -10.82 25.89 20.08
CA ALA A 1046 -10.02 26.96 20.66
C ALA A 1046 -10.88 28.10 21.23
N ILE A 1047 -11.89 28.54 20.48
CA ILE A 1047 -12.85 29.54 20.95
C ILE A 1047 -13.57 29.02 22.20
N SER A 1048 -14.05 27.77 22.16
CA SER A 1048 -14.71 27.13 23.30
C SER A 1048 -13.83 27.02 24.54
N ALA A 1049 -12.51 26.86 24.38
CA ALA A 1049 -11.57 26.83 25.49
C ALA A 1049 -11.22 28.22 26.04
N THR A 1050 -11.49 29.30 25.28
CA THR A 1050 -11.03 30.66 25.60
C THR A 1050 -12.10 31.54 26.24
N VAL A 1051 -13.37 31.38 25.85
CA VAL A 1051 -14.48 32.18 26.39
C VAL A 1051 -14.87 31.75 27.79
N SER A 1052 -15.61 32.62 28.49
CA SER A 1052 -16.12 32.33 29.84
C SER A 1052 -17.01 31.08 29.83
N PRO A 1053 -16.96 30.22 30.86
CA PRO A 1053 -17.90 29.10 31.01
C PRO A 1053 -19.38 29.52 31.04
N SER A 1054 -19.68 30.81 31.31
CA SER A 1054 -21.03 31.39 31.26
C SER A 1054 -21.50 31.77 29.86
N THR A 1055 -20.60 31.83 28.88
CA THR A 1055 -20.93 32.21 27.50
C THR A 1055 -21.49 31.03 26.74
N GLU A 1056 -22.72 31.16 26.24
CA GLU A 1056 -23.31 30.17 25.35
C GLU A 1056 -22.62 30.24 23.98
N ILE A 1057 -22.15 29.09 23.49
CA ILE A 1057 -21.53 28.97 22.17
C ILE A 1057 -22.46 28.17 21.28
N VAL A 1058 -23.02 28.84 20.27
CA VAL A 1058 -23.82 28.17 19.24
C VAL A 1058 -22.95 27.94 18.02
N TYR A 1059 -22.69 26.67 17.71
CA TYR A 1059 -22.04 26.29 16.46
C TYR A 1059 -23.10 25.92 15.42
N ASN A 1060 -23.09 26.63 14.28
CA ASN A 1060 -23.86 26.26 13.10
C ASN A 1060 -22.98 26.48 11.87
N GLU A 1061 -22.65 25.41 11.17
CA GLU A 1061 -21.72 25.48 10.04
C GLU A 1061 -22.22 26.39 8.91
N ASN A 1062 -23.51 26.32 8.58
CA ASN A 1062 -24.11 27.08 7.46
C ASN A 1062 -25.48 27.66 7.87
N PRO A 1063 -25.50 28.69 8.73
CA PRO A 1063 -26.73 29.29 9.21
C PRO A 1063 -27.40 30.12 8.12
N ASP A 1064 -28.72 30.08 8.05
CA ASP A 1064 -29.50 31.03 7.27
C ASP A 1064 -29.66 32.37 8.02
N ALA A 1065 -30.04 33.43 7.30
CA ALA A 1065 -30.16 34.76 7.87
C ALA A 1065 -31.30 34.90 8.91
N GLU A 1066 -32.34 34.06 8.84
CA GLU A 1066 -33.48 34.11 9.77
C GLU A 1066 -33.10 33.55 11.13
N PHE A 1067 -32.36 32.44 11.15
CA PHE A 1067 -31.75 31.86 12.34
C PHE A 1067 -30.84 32.86 13.06
N VAL A 1068 -29.96 33.55 12.32
CA VAL A 1068 -29.02 34.52 12.93
C VAL A 1068 -29.77 35.70 13.54
N LYS A 1069 -30.79 36.22 12.86
CA LYS A 1069 -31.58 37.39 13.35
C LYS A 1069 -32.43 37.06 14.56
N SER A 1070 -32.99 35.85 14.63
CA SER A 1070 -33.90 35.45 15.71
C SER A 1070 -33.18 35.06 17.01
N SER A 1071 -31.90 34.72 16.94
CA SER A 1071 -31.13 34.16 18.08
C SER A 1071 -30.41 35.21 18.96
N ASN A 1072 -30.48 36.50 18.61
CA ASN A 1072 -29.93 37.63 19.38
C ASN A 1072 -28.46 37.46 19.86
N PHE A 1073 -27.57 36.97 18.99
CA PHE A 1073 -26.15 36.78 19.32
C PHE A 1073 -25.43 38.12 19.58
N SER A 1074 -24.49 38.13 20.53
CA SER A 1074 -23.66 39.30 20.84
C SER A 1074 -22.74 39.66 19.67
N PHE A 1075 -22.15 38.65 19.03
CA PHE A 1075 -21.37 38.74 17.79
C PHE A 1075 -21.24 37.33 17.18
N ALA A 1076 -20.75 37.27 15.94
CA ALA A 1076 -20.46 36.03 15.26
C ALA A 1076 -19.00 35.94 14.78
N ILE A 1077 -18.44 34.73 14.80
CA ILE A 1077 -17.14 34.39 14.21
C ILE A 1077 -17.40 33.45 13.04
N VAL A 1078 -17.12 33.91 11.82
CA VAL A 1078 -17.33 33.18 10.57
C VAL A 1078 -15.97 32.71 10.06
N VAL A 1079 -15.75 31.40 9.98
CA VAL A 1079 -14.50 30.80 9.52
C VAL A 1079 -14.73 30.07 8.21
N VAL A 1080 -14.23 30.64 7.11
CA VAL A 1080 -14.45 30.14 5.74
C VAL A 1080 -13.16 30.25 4.93
N GLY A 1081 -13.07 29.56 3.79
CA GLY A 1081 -11.79 29.49 3.09
C GLY A 1081 -11.71 28.55 1.90
N GLU A 1082 -10.50 28.37 1.38
CA GLU A 1082 -10.19 27.33 0.40
C GLU A 1082 -10.17 25.93 1.07
N PRO A 1083 -10.63 24.86 0.40
CA PRO A 1083 -10.35 23.49 0.83
C PRO A 1083 -8.84 23.18 0.66
N PRO A 1084 -8.34 22.08 1.25
CA PRO A 1084 -6.96 21.63 1.01
C PRO A 1084 -6.67 21.38 -0.46
N TYR A 1085 -5.49 21.81 -0.92
CA TYR A 1085 -4.93 21.55 -2.25
C TYR A 1085 -3.41 21.56 -2.20
N ALA A 1086 -2.77 20.92 -3.18
CA ALA A 1086 -1.33 21.02 -3.43
C ALA A 1086 -1.04 21.01 -4.95
N GLU A 1087 0.02 21.70 -5.36
CA GLU A 1087 0.53 21.64 -6.74
C GLU A 1087 -0.52 22.05 -7.78
N PHE A 1088 -0.51 21.43 -8.97
CA PHE A 1088 -1.41 21.73 -10.07
C PHE A 1088 -2.91 21.64 -9.72
N ASN A 1089 -3.32 20.88 -8.70
CA ASN A 1089 -4.72 20.85 -8.22
C ASN A 1089 -5.14 22.18 -7.58
N GLY A 1090 -4.18 22.96 -7.09
CA GLY A 1090 -4.39 24.28 -6.53
C GLY A 1090 -4.40 25.40 -7.57
N ASP A 1091 -4.08 25.14 -8.84
CA ASP A 1091 -4.07 26.20 -9.85
C ASP A 1091 -5.49 26.76 -10.04
N ASN A 1092 -5.66 28.05 -9.79
CA ASN A 1092 -6.98 28.67 -9.80
C ASN A 1092 -6.92 30.10 -10.34
N LEU A 1093 -7.46 30.30 -11.54
CA LEU A 1093 -7.50 31.62 -12.19
C LEU A 1093 -8.61 32.54 -11.64
N ASN A 1094 -9.59 31.99 -10.92
CA ASN A 1094 -10.73 32.74 -10.43
C ASN A 1094 -10.50 33.28 -9.00
N LEU A 1095 -9.74 32.56 -8.17
CA LEU A 1095 -9.36 32.95 -6.80
C LEU A 1095 -10.54 33.40 -5.92
N THR A 1096 -11.71 32.78 -6.10
CA THR A 1096 -12.91 33.04 -5.31
C THR A 1096 -13.03 32.05 -4.15
N ILE A 1097 -13.61 32.51 -3.04
CA ILE A 1097 -13.99 31.63 -1.91
C ILE A 1097 -15.07 30.64 -2.40
N PRO A 1098 -14.91 29.33 -2.19
CA PRO A 1098 -15.91 28.34 -2.58
C PRO A 1098 -17.18 28.41 -1.72
N GLU A 1099 -18.31 27.98 -2.28
CA GLU A 1099 -19.55 27.80 -1.52
C GLU A 1099 -19.57 26.45 -0.80
N PRO A 1100 -20.18 26.35 0.41
CA PRO A 1100 -20.76 27.44 1.19
C PRO A 1100 -19.67 28.28 1.88
N GLY A 1101 -19.65 29.58 1.59
CA GLY A 1101 -18.65 30.52 2.10
C GLY A 1101 -19.12 31.96 1.93
N PRO A 1102 -19.20 32.47 0.69
CA PRO A 1102 -19.85 33.75 0.41
C PRO A 1102 -21.28 33.84 0.93
N SER A 1103 -22.09 32.78 0.79
CA SER A 1103 -23.44 32.71 1.36
C SER A 1103 -23.44 32.85 2.88
N ILE A 1104 -22.51 32.20 3.58
CA ILE A 1104 -22.36 32.26 5.04
C ILE A 1104 -21.98 33.67 5.48
N ILE A 1105 -21.00 34.29 4.81
CA ILE A 1105 -20.60 35.67 5.09
C ILE A 1105 -21.82 36.60 4.95
N ASN A 1106 -22.57 36.50 3.85
CA ASN A 1106 -23.74 37.35 3.63
C ASN A 1106 -24.85 37.14 4.67
N ASN A 1107 -25.18 35.89 4.98
CA ASN A 1107 -26.25 35.56 5.93
C ASN A 1107 -25.92 36.01 7.36
N VAL A 1108 -24.68 35.79 7.80
CA VAL A 1108 -24.25 36.09 9.17
C VAL A 1108 -23.92 37.58 9.33
N CYS A 1109 -22.99 38.10 8.53
CA CYS A 1109 -22.51 39.48 8.65
C CYS A 1109 -23.56 40.53 8.24
N GLY A 1110 -24.54 40.14 7.42
CA GLY A 1110 -25.70 40.98 7.14
C GLY A 1110 -26.72 41.06 8.29
N SER A 1111 -26.55 40.23 9.33
CA SER A 1111 -27.55 40.05 10.40
C SER A 1111 -27.04 40.38 11.80
N VAL A 1112 -25.74 40.18 12.07
CA VAL A 1112 -25.09 40.43 13.35
C VAL A 1112 -23.66 40.93 13.12
N LYS A 1113 -23.09 41.66 14.08
CA LYS A 1113 -21.67 42.04 14.03
C LYS A 1113 -20.80 40.79 13.86
N CYS A 1114 -19.95 40.76 12.84
CA CYS A 1114 -19.21 39.56 12.51
C CYS A 1114 -17.70 39.79 12.37
N VAL A 1115 -16.94 38.76 12.74
CA VAL A 1115 -15.52 38.62 12.40
C VAL A 1115 -15.40 37.50 11.36
N VAL A 1116 -14.84 37.79 10.20
CA VAL A 1116 -14.50 36.76 9.20
C VAL A 1116 -13.04 36.37 9.37
N VAL A 1117 -12.80 35.10 9.68
CA VAL A 1117 -11.49 34.46 9.68
C VAL A 1117 -11.35 33.70 8.36
N LEU A 1118 -10.56 34.24 7.44
CA LEU A 1118 -10.34 33.67 6.11
C LEU A 1118 -9.16 32.69 6.14
N ILE A 1119 -9.43 31.42 5.89
CA ILE A 1119 -8.43 30.35 5.75
C ILE A 1119 -8.10 30.19 4.27
N SER A 1120 -6.87 30.49 3.86
CA SER A 1120 -6.48 30.42 2.45
C SER A 1120 -4.99 30.24 2.27
N GLY A 1121 -4.58 29.59 1.18
CA GLY A 1121 -3.16 29.50 0.84
C GLY A 1121 -2.59 30.81 0.26
N ARG A 1122 -3.46 31.79 -0.02
CA ARG A 1122 -3.16 32.98 -0.83
C ARG A 1122 -4.27 34.04 -0.73
N PRO A 1123 -4.04 35.27 -1.20
CA PRO A 1123 -5.10 36.26 -1.35
C PRO A 1123 -6.25 35.77 -2.25
N LEU A 1124 -7.49 36.07 -1.87
CA LEU A 1124 -8.71 35.71 -2.59
C LEU A 1124 -9.58 36.95 -2.85
N VAL A 1125 -10.52 36.81 -3.78
CA VAL A 1125 -11.58 37.80 -4.02
C VAL A 1125 -12.40 37.98 -2.75
N ILE A 1126 -12.25 39.14 -2.11
CA ILE A 1126 -12.96 39.49 -0.87
C ILE A 1126 -13.68 40.85 -0.95
N GLU A 1127 -13.29 41.72 -1.88
CA GLU A 1127 -13.84 43.07 -2.05
C GLU A 1127 -15.39 43.13 -2.03
N PRO A 1128 -16.13 42.23 -2.72
CA PRO A 1128 -17.60 42.27 -2.73
C PRO A 1128 -18.26 42.10 -1.35
N TYR A 1129 -17.56 41.47 -0.40
CA TYR A 1129 -18.09 41.17 0.93
C TYR A 1129 -17.59 42.15 2.00
N LEU A 1130 -16.55 42.94 1.71
CA LEU A 1130 -15.98 43.90 2.67
C LEU A 1130 -16.99 44.88 3.29
N PRO A 1131 -18.05 45.35 2.60
CA PRO A 1131 -19.02 46.26 3.21
C PRO A 1131 -19.82 45.63 4.36
N SER A 1132 -20.11 44.33 4.33
CA SER A 1132 -20.88 43.64 5.38
C SER A 1132 -20.01 43.13 6.53
N ILE A 1133 -18.72 42.88 6.30
CA ILE A 1133 -17.81 42.32 7.30
C ILE A 1133 -17.34 43.42 8.26
N ASP A 1134 -17.55 43.30 9.58
CA ASP A 1134 -17.04 44.28 10.54
C ASP A 1134 -15.52 44.13 10.77
N ALA A 1135 -15.03 42.91 10.96
CA ALA A 1135 -13.60 42.61 11.06
C ALA A 1135 -13.20 41.45 10.14
N LEU A 1136 -12.06 41.58 9.47
CA LEU A 1136 -11.55 40.59 8.52
C LEU A 1136 -10.11 40.22 8.89
N ILE A 1137 -9.85 38.92 9.01
CA ILE A 1137 -8.54 38.36 9.31
C ILE A 1137 -8.13 37.42 8.19
N ALA A 1138 -6.92 37.61 7.65
CA ALA A 1138 -6.27 36.60 6.84
C ALA A 1138 -5.49 35.66 7.77
N ALA A 1139 -5.96 34.43 7.91
CA ALA A 1139 -5.37 33.42 8.79
C ALA A 1139 -4.44 32.44 8.08
N TRP A 1140 -4.34 32.54 6.75
CA TRP A 1140 -3.54 31.66 5.91
C TRP A 1140 -3.94 30.18 6.09
N LEU A 1141 -2.97 29.28 6.25
CA LEU A 1141 -3.15 27.90 6.66
C LEU A 1141 -2.48 27.70 8.03
N PRO A 1142 -3.19 27.94 9.16
CA PRO A 1142 -2.58 27.99 10.48
C PRO A 1142 -2.16 26.62 11.06
N GLY A 1143 -2.39 25.51 10.37
CA GLY A 1143 -1.92 24.20 10.84
C GLY A 1143 -2.72 23.68 12.04
N THR A 1144 -2.08 22.92 12.93
CA THR A 1144 -2.78 22.15 13.98
C THR A 1144 -3.22 22.95 15.20
N GLU A 1145 -2.70 24.16 15.40
CA GLU A 1145 -2.81 24.89 16.67
C GLU A 1145 -3.79 26.06 16.58
N GLY A 1146 -5.08 25.75 16.39
CA GLY A 1146 -6.15 26.75 16.23
C GLY A 1146 -6.30 27.71 17.43
N GLN A 1147 -5.73 27.35 18.59
CA GLN A 1147 -5.65 28.24 19.76
C GLN A 1147 -4.90 29.54 19.46
N GLY A 1148 -3.93 29.55 18.55
CA GLY A 1148 -3.25 30.79 18.15
C GLY A 1148 -4.18 31.80 17.48
N VAL A 1149 -5.32 31.35 16.91
CA VAL A 1149 -6.36 32.23 16.39
C VAL A 1149 -7.18 32.85 17.52
N ALA A 1150 -7.61 32.04 18.48
CA ALA A 1150 -8.37 32.53 19.63
C ALA A 1150 -7.55 33.52 20.49
N ASP A 1151 -6.25 33.28 20.66
CA ASP A 1151 -5.31 34.14 21.40
C ASP A 1151 -5.40 35.62 21.00
N VAL A 1152 -5.52 35.91 19.70
CA VAL A 1152 -5.58 37.30 19.20
C VAL A 1152 -7.01 37.80 19.01
N LEU A 1153 -7.97 36.90 18.78
CA LEU A 1153 -9.39 37.26 18.71
C LEU A 1153 -9.89 37.84 20.04
N PHE A 1154 -9.49 37.23 21.16
CA PHE A 1154 -9.92 37.61 22.50
C PHE A 1154 -8.91 38.47 23.28
N GLY A 1155 -7.81 38.87 22.63
CA GLY A 1155 -6.89 39.87 23.16
C GLY A 1155 -5.87 39.37 24.17
N ASP A 1156 -5.65 38.06 24.30
CA ASP A 1156 -4.51 37.50 25.05
C ASP A 1156 -3.18 37.98 24.44
N TYR A 1157 -3.18 38.20 23.13
CA TYR A 1157 -2.10 38.83 22.38
C TYR A 1157 -2.64 39.83 21.35
N GLY A 1158 -1.79 40.79 20.95
CA GLY A 1158 -2.11 41.72 19.87
C GLY A 1158 -1.79 41.16 18.48
N PHE A 1159 -2.57 41.55 17.46
CA PHE A 1159 -2.23 41.29 16.06
C PHE A 1159 -0.92 41.98 15.68
N THR A 1160 0.00 41.23 15.07
CA THR A 1160 1.31 41.74 14.62
C THR A 1160 1.65 41.39 13.17
N GLY A 1161 0.93 40.42 12.57
CA GLY A 1161 1.18 39.98 11.20
C GLY A 1161 1.01 41.10 10.18
N LYS A 1162 1.82 41.02 9.13
CA LYS A 1162 1.80 41.91 7.96
C LYS A 1162 1.72 41.07 6.70
N LEU A 1163 1.02 41.57 5.70
CA LEU A 1163 0.89 40.91 4.41
C LEU A 1163 2.28 40.74 3.77
N SER A 1164 2.70 39.49 3.58
CA SER A 1164 3.89 39.14 2.78
C SER A 1164 3.59 39.03 1.28
N ARG A 1165 2.34 39.34 0.88
CA ARG A 1165 1.85 39.34 -0.50
C ARG A 1165 0.87 40.48 -0.72
N THR A 1166 0.86 41.04 -1.93
CA THR A 1166 -0.10 42.06 -2.33
C THR A 1166 -1.51 41.45 -2.45
N TRP A 1167 -2.54 42.08 -1.88
CA TRP A 1167 -3.93 41.67 -2.03
C TRP A 1167 -4.59 42.42 -3.18
N PHE A 1168 -5.02 41.71 -4.22
CA PHE A 1168 -5.63 42.30 -5.41
C PHE A 1168 -7.09 42.71 -5.18
N LYS A 1169 -7.59 43.68 -5.97
CA LYS A 1169 -9.01 44.05 -6.04
C LYS A 1169 -9.77 43.06 -6.92
N THR A 1170 -9.29 42.88 -8.15
CA THR A 1170 -9.84 41.93 -9.13
C THR A 1170 -8.75 41.03 -9.71
N VAL A 1171 -9.10 39.80 -10.10
CA VAL A 1171 -8.13 38.84 -10.66
C VAL A 1171 -7.52 39.30 -11.99
N ASP A 1172 -8.19 40.20 -12.72
CA ASP A 1172 -7.69 40.79 -13.96
C ASP A 1172 -6.46 41.69 -13.75
N GLN A 1173 -6.19 42.11 -12.52
CA GLN A 1173 -4.97 42.85 -12.18
C GLN A 1173 -3.73 41.95 -12.17
N LEU A 1174 -3.90 40.63 -12.19
CA LEU A 1174 -2.79 39.70 -11.99
C LEU A 1174 -1.99 39.45 -13.27
N PRO A 1175 -0.66 39.33 -13.16
CA PRO A 1175 0.14 39.42 -11.93
C PRO A 1175 0.40 40.87 -11.51
N MET A 1176 0.38 41.10 -10.20
CA MET A 1176 0.64 42.38 -9.55
C MET A 1176 1.42 42.15 -8.26
N ASN A 1177 2.55 42.82 -8.11
CA ASN A 1177 3.45 42.67 -6.96
C ASN A 1177 3.96 44.02 -6.46
N VAL A 1178 4.54 44.01 -5.27
CA VAL A 1178 5.29 45.16 -4.74
C VAL A 1178 6.39 45.59 -5.72
N GLY A 1179 6.41 46.88 -6.06
CA GLY A 1179 7.38 47.48 -6.99
C GLY A 1179 6.94 47.55 -8.46
N ASP A 1180 5.80 46.95 -8.83
CA ASP A 1180 5.25 47.09 -10.18
C ASP A 1180 4.67 48.49 -10.45
N PRO A 1181 4.91 49.10 -11.63
CA PRO A 1181 4.35 50.41 -11.96
C PRO A 1181 2.83 50.32 -12.16
N HIS A 1182 2.09 51.22 -11.48
CA HIS A 1182 0.61 51.33 -11.51
C HIS A 1182 -0.20 50.23 -10.77
N SER A 1183 0.32 49.67 -9.67
CA SER A 1183 -0.45 48.78 -8.80
C SER A 1183 -1.45 49.56 -7.93
N GLU A 1184 -2.75 49.31 -8.10
CA GLU A 1184 -3.79 49.70 -7.13
C GLU A 1184 -4.31 48.46 -6.38
N PRO A 1185 -3.58 47.99 -5.35
CA PRO A 1185 -4.02 46.84 -4.57
C PRO A 1185 -5.24 47.18 -3.69
N LEU A 1186 -5.99 46.14 -3.30
CA LEU A 1186 -7.02 46.25 -2.28
C LEU A 1186 -6.38 46.46 -0.91
N PHE A 1187 -5.37 45.63 -0.59
CA PHE A 1187 -4.48 45.82 0.55
C PHE A 1187 -3.04 45.72 0.05
N PRO A 1188 -2.21 46.75 0.24
CA PRO A 1188 -0.83 46.74 -0.26
C PRO A 1188 0.04 45.73 0.50
N PHE A 1189 1.14 45.32 -0.12
CA PHE A 1189 2.20 44.57 0.56
C PHE A 1189 2.61 45.26 1.88
N GLY A 1190 2.85 44.49 2.93
CA GLY A 1190 3.18 44.99 4.26
C GLY A 1190 2.00 45.57 5.05
N PHE A 1191 0.77 45.55 4.52
CA PHE A 1191 -0.42 45.97 5.25
C PHE A 1191 -0.78 45.02 6.38
N GLY A 1192 -1.39 45.55 7.45
CA GLY A 1192 -1.91 44.77 8.57
C GLY A 1192 -2.18 45.69 9.76
N LEU A 1193 -3.41 45.72 10.24
CA LEU A 1193 -3.79 46.45 11.45
C LEU A 1193 -3.24 45.74 12.69
N THR A 1194 -3.12 46.47 13.79
CA THR A 1194 -2.59 45.94 15.06
C THR A 1194 -3.60 46.15 16.18
N THR A 1195 -3.63 45.23 17.15
CA THR A 1195 -4.35 45.39 18.42
C THR A 1195 -3.37 45.34 19.59
N LYS A 1196 -3.81 45.76 20.78
CA LYS A 1196 -3.03 45.61 22.01
C LYS A 1196 -3.56 44.41 22.79
N GLN A 1197 -2.66 43.77 23.54
CA GLN A 1197 -3.05 42.80 24.55
C GLN A 1197 -3.95 43.47 25.60
N VAL A 1198 -4.98 42.74 26.04
CA VAL A 1198 -5.85 43.14 27.14
C VAL A 1198 -5.35 42.40 28.39
N GLU A 1199 -4.98 43.14 29.43
CA GLU A 1199 -4.69 42.52 30.73
C GLU A 1199 -6.00 41.99 31.31
N ASP A 1200 -6.06 40.69 31.63
CA ASP A 1200 -7.20 40.09 32.34
C ASP A 1200 -7.49 40.91 33.61
N ARG A 1201 -8.73 41.41 33.72
CA ARG A 1201 -9.24 42.02 34.96
C ARG A 1201 -9.98 41.00 35.80
#